data_AF-A0A4U0V1E7-F1
#
_entry.id   AF-A0A4U0V1E7-F1
#
_cell.length_a   1.000
_cell.length_b   1.000
_cell.length_c   1.000
_cell.angle_alpha   90.00
_cell.angle_beta   90.00
_cell.angle_gamma   90.00
#
_symmetry.space_group_name_H-M   'P 1'
#
loop_
_entity.id
_entity.type
_entity.pdbx_description
1 polymer ?
#
loop_
_entity_poly.entity_id
_entity_poly.type
_entity_poly.pdbx_seq_one_letter_code
_entity_poly.pdbx_strand_id
1 'polypeptide(L)'
;MGLVGIWCMHFIGNRAIVLANGDSRMQLVYNSGYTTLSVFLPIIGLTLAFSAAEYPSKSKILHWCALICTGTFAGLSVVGMHYIGNFGISNYTLQYVPRFLAASIVIAVGDCLLVLILFYTLRERWISSWWKRLLCAALLAGGVSAMHFTASTKCQYYLRGYNGSGAIRARNTQVAVAGALSGLAGVTVIGVLFFTRHRRQILKTRSKKVMLACAMFDPDGRILVTTEGVLPAREITDKYQHRTFSEDFDTAHPVFQWIFRVTRYWPSVSDQIPHMKSHLAAHNADSDEDSKPVSSASSAQYDPETYSDYSIIFRERFCCAAATLAAAMNLPTERIGMLYDKIIDTGTLRVEEKSSKWSAAADDAMEVESGKSFKLFGRGQLMFLTKQLNSDDADRLLNAGYRFASVQQIGRNVAETMQIPLPALEHHITDLRKYVHNLAELEKPGTWLSFFGLIPRPNSKGFDVGVKKEDQDQLPDAQFLASEPEPWQAEFLQRMDGLRTRSAMAFLENRNNTDMLRDPRQQYFASTVLHAMTQLSQQVPADWYREARFCARPVFAHYGHSNRNRGAVTWLYSFCVIADMHTSLEACHGVARSPLTFFSARQRCYKGSPDHAILVRDIHQEFGPLLARRMVSGNKPPRDRSRRISLHRSKTPKKVPQALPSSTPHLSGSRRSSSLGHSDCTSVHELVDYPGKMGDVTVEERSGGSQIALEQQQQQQQQQRENNVWGGILVNSETVIKSDSKSDYSLASKQLGLGVNVAVGTARQEDTFVDVLMEVTRTRFMPAKIGY
;
A
#
# COMPACT_ATOMS: atom_id res chain seq x y z
N MET A 1 25.77 -17.26 -15.87
CA MET A 1 25.06 -18.54 -16.12
C MET A 1 25.04 -18.92 -17.61
N GLY A 2 24.60 -18.06 -18.53
CA GLY A 2 24.56 -18.39 -19.97
C GLY A 2 25.92 -18.81 -20.58
N LEU A 3 27.00 -18.14 -20.18
CA LEU A 3 28.39 -18.47 -20.57
C LEU A 3 28.74 -19.94 -20.28
N VAL A 4 28.44 -20.42 -19.08
CA VAL A 4 28.78 -21.77 -18.63
C VAL A 4 28.09 -22.80 -19.51
N GLY A 5 26.82 -22.59 -19.84
CA GLY A 5 26.07 -23.48 -20.73
C GLY A 5 26.66 -23.55 -22.14
N ILE A 6 26.91 -22.40 -22.76
CA ILE A 6 27.44 -22.31 -24.14
C ILE A 6 28.84 -22.95 -24.21
N TRP A 7 29.72 -22.63 -23.26
CA TRP A 7 31.10 -23.14 -23.24
C TRP A 7 31.18 -24.63 -22.90
N CYS A 8 30.46 -25.10 -21.87
CA CYS A 8 30.46 -26.52 -21.50
C CYS A 8 29.88 -27.38 -22.62
N MET A 9 28.81 -26.92 -23.27
CA MET A 9 28.19 -27.62 -24.39
C MET A 9 29.15 -27.82 -25.57
N HIS A 10 30.04 -26.87 -25.86
CA HIS A 10 31.02 -27.02 -26.93
C HIS A 10 32.02 -28.16 -26.66
N PHE A 11 32.66 -28.17 -25.49
CA PHE A 11 33.66 -29.19 -25.17
C PHE A 11 33.03 -30.57 -24.92
N ILE A 12 31.83 -30.62 -24.31
CA ILE A 12 31.07 -31.87 -24.13
C ILE A 12 30.55 -32.36 -25.49
N GLY A 13 30.07 -31.48 -26.35
CA GLY A 13 29.62 -31.83 -27.70
C GLY A 13 30.74 -32.41 -28.56
N ASN A 14 31.93 -31.79 -28.52
CA ASN A 14 33.11 -32.32 -29.20
C ASN A 14 33.57 -33.69 -28.65
N ARG A 15 33.22 -34.06 -27.41
CA ARG A 15 33.49 -35.42 -26.90
C ARG A 15 32.65 -36.49 -27.58
N ALA A 16 31.50 -36.13 -28.17
CA ALA A 16 30.69 -37.06 -28.95
C ALA A 16 31.35 -37.42 -30.29
N ILE A 17 32.34 -36.64 -30.75
CA ILE A 17 33.11 -36.93 -31.96
C ILE A 17 34.19 -37.96 -31.59
N VAL A 18 33.95 -39.21 -31.98
CA VAL A 18 34.88 -40.32 -31.76
C VAL A 18 35.68 -40.57 -33.03
N LEU A 19 36.99 -40.32 -32.98
CA LEU A 19 37.91 -40.55 -34.11
C LEU A 19 38.63 -41.90 -33.96
N ALA A 20 39.17 -42.44 -35.06
CA ALA A 20 40.05 -43.62 -35.07
C ALA A 20 39.52 -44.84 -34.26
N ASN A 21 38.25 -45.19 -34.46
CA ASN A 21 37.57 -46.31 -33.78
C ASN A 21 37.65 -46.27 -32.24
N GLY A 22 37.84 -45.09 -31.65
CA GLY A 22 37.88 -44.91 -30.20
C GLY A 22 39.27 -45.04 -29.55
N ASP A 23 40.37 -45.12 -30.31
CA ASP A 23 41.71 -45.11 -29.69
C ASP A 23 41.93 -43.78 -28.94
N SER A 24 42.15 -43.89 -27.63
CA SER A 24 42.41 -42.78 -26.72
C SER A 24 43.57 -41.87 -27.14
N ARG A 25 44.56 -42.40 -27.87
CA ARG A 25 45.75 -41.68 -28.34
C ARG A 25 45.49 -40.80 -29.56
N MET A 26 44.36 -41.01 -30.24
CA MET A 26 43.95 -40.30 -31.46
C MET A 26 42.66 -39.50 -31.27
N GLN A 27 42.25 -39.23 -30.01
CA GLN A 27 41.09 -38.36 -29.74
C GLN A 27 41.47 -36.88 -29.67
N LEU A 28 40.51 -35.98 -29.87
CA LEU A 28 40.71 -34.54 -29.80
C LEU A 28 41.24 -34.09 -28.43
N VAL A 29 42.33 -33.30 -28.43
CA VAL A 29 42.91 -32.65 -27.25
C VAL A 29 43.05 -31.15 -27.52
N TYR A 30 42.79 -30.34 -26.49
CA TYR A 30 42.77 -28.88 -26.59
C TYR A 30 43.93 -28.24 -25.83
N ASN A 31 44.47 -27.17 -26.40
CA ASN A 31 45.39 -26.28 -25.73
C ASN A 31 44.64 -25.38 -24.74
N SER A 32 45.10 -25.36 -23.49
CA SER A 32 44.49 -24.59 -22.40
C SER A 32 44.39 -23.08 -22.67
N GLY A 33 45.32 -22.51 -23.45
CA GLY A 33 45.31 -21.08 -23.80
C GLY A 33 44.14 -20.71 -24.69
N TYR A 34 43.94 -21.42 -25.80
CA TYR A 34 42.82 -21.18 -26.72
C TYR A 34 41.47 -21.54 -26.10
N THR A 35 41.42 -22.58 -25.26
CA THR A 35 40.23 -22.95 -24.48
C THR A 35 39.83 -21.85 -23.49
N THR A 36 40.80 -21.14 -22.90
CA THR A 36 40.54 -20.00 -22.00
C THR A 36 40.13 -18.77 -22.80
N LEU A 37 40.80 -18.51 -23.94
CA LEU A 37 40.49 -17.38 -24.81
C LEU A 37 39.05 -17.44 -25.34
N SER A 38 38.55 -18.64 -25.67
CA SER A 38 37.20 -18.81 -26.20
C SER A 38 36.10 -18.39 -25.22
N VAL A 39 36.36 -18.38 -23.91
CA VAL A 39 35.41 -17.93 -22.86
C VAL A 39 35.11 -16.42 -22.97
N PHE A 40 36.09 -15.61 -23.40
CA PHE A 40 35.94 -14.16 -23.41
C PHE A 40 35.04 -13.65 -24.54
N LEU A 41 34.97 -14.36 -25.68
CA LEU A 41 34.14 -13.94 -26.82
C LEU A 41 32.65 -13.86 -26.46
N PRO A 42 32.03 -14.89 -25.82
CA PRO A 42 30.68 -14.83 -25.29
C PRO A 42 30.48 -13.73 -24.26
N ILE A 43 31.46 -13.46 -23.39
CA ILE A 43 31.34 -12.41 -22.38
C ILE A 43 31.19 -11.05 -23.06
N ILE A 44 32.11 -10.71 -23.97
CA ILE A 44 32.11 -9.42 -24.66
C ILE A 44 30.87 -9.30 -25.55
N GLY A 45 30.61 -10.31 -26.39
CA GLY A 45 29.51 -10.28 -27.35
C GLY A 45 28.12 -10.25 -26.71
N LEU A 46 27.89 -11.03 -25.63
CA LEU A 46 26.62 -10.98 -24.90
C LEU A 46 26.46 -9.68 -24.10
N THR A 47 27.54 -9.13 -23.55
CA THR A 47 27.47 -7.83 -22.85
C THR A 47 27.09 -6.70 -23.81
N LEU A 48 27.72 -6.65 -24.99
CA LEU A 48 27.37 -5.68 -26.04
C LEU A 48 25.94 -5.89 -26.55
N ALA A 49 25.54 -7.15 -26.76
CA ALA A 49 24.19 -7.48 -27.20
C ALA A 49 23.12 -7.03 -26.17
N PHE A 50 23.30 -7.35 -24.88
CA PHE A 50 22.34 -6.95 -23.86
C PHE A 50 22.34 -5.44 -23.59
N SER A 51 23.50 -4.78 -23.66
CA SER A 51 23.59 -3.32 -23.57
C SER A 51 22.83 -2.63 -24.72
N ALA A 52 22.92 -3.16 -25.94
CA ALA A 52 22.15 -2.66 -27.09
C ALA A 52 20.63 -2.91 -26.93
N ALA A 53 20.23 -4.02 -26.29
CA ALA A 53 18.83 -4.34 -26.02
C ALA A 53 18.18 -3.47 -24.93
N GLU A 54 18.97 -2.97 -23.98
CA GLU A 54 18.50 -2.10 -22.88
C GLU A 54 18.33 -0.63 -23.28
N TYR A 55 18.74 -0.24 -24.48
CA TYR A 55 18.63 1.15 -24.92
C TYR A 55 17.16 1.56 -25.08
N PRO A 56 16.64 2.52 -24.28
CA PRO A 56 15.22 2.87 -24.29
C PRO A 56 14.89 3.64 -25.57
N SER A 57 14.15 2.99 -26.48
CA SER A 57 13.75 3.62 -27.73
C SER A 57 12.24 3.76 -27.84
N LYS A 58 11.77 4.98 -28.09
CA LYS A 58 10.35 5.32 -28.25
C LYS A 58 9.77 4.89 -29.62
N SER A 59 10.63 4.59 -30.60
CA SER A 59 10.23 4.21 -31.97
C SER A 59 10.28 2.69 -32.17
N LYS A 60 9.20 2.13 -32.74
CA LYS A 60 9.08 0.70 -33.07
C LYS A 60 10.19 0.24 -34.02
N ILE A 61 10.56 1.06 -35.01
CA ILE A 61 11.56 0.72 -36.03
C ILE A 61 12.94 0.57 -35.39
N LEU A 62 13.34 1.54 -34.56
CA LEU A 62 14.64 1.51 -33.90
C LEU A 62 14.77 0.31 -32.95
N HIS A 63 13.66 -0.06 -32.30
CA HIS A 63 13.61 -1.22 -31.41
C HIS A 63 13.81 -2.54 -32.17
N TRP A 64 13.15 -2.72 -33.33
CA TRP A 64 13.36 -3.90 -34.18
C TRP A 64 14.79 -3.97 -34.73
N CYS A 65 15.37 -2.83 -35.13
CA CYS A 65 16.78 -2.77 -35.52
C CYS A 65 17.71 -3.18 -34.36
N ALA A 66 17.47 -2.66 -33.16
CA ALA A 66 18.24 -3.03 -31.97
C ALA A 66 18.13 -4.53 -31.67
N LEU A 67 16.95 -5.14 -31.85
CA LEU A 67 16.73 -6.57 -31.67
C LEU A 67 17.53 -7.42 -32.68
N ILE A 68 17.53 -7.01 -33.95
CA ILE A 68 18.30 -7.69 -35.01
C ILE A 68 19.81 -7.56 -34.75
N CYS A 69 20.28 -6.38 -34.36
CA CYS A 69 21.68 -6.17 -33.97
C CYS A 69 22.05 -7.06 -32.78
N THR A 70 21.22 -7.07 -31.73
CA THR A 70 21.40 -7.90 -30.53
C THR A 70 21.52 -9.37 -30.89
N GLY A 71 20.60 -9.90 -31.70
CA GLY A 71 20.62 -11.30 -32.14
C GLY A 71 21.83 -11.65 -32.98
N THR A 72 22.26 -10.73 -33.84
CA THR A 72 23.44 -10.92 -34.69
C THR A 72 24.72 -10.95 -33.86
N PHE A 73 24.92 -9.99 -32.95
CA PHE A 73 26.10 -9.97 -32.07
C PHE A 73 26.13 -11.18 -31.12
N ALA A 74 24.99 -11.56 -30.55
CA ALA A 74 24.88 -12.77 -29.73
C ALA A 74 25.24 -14.03 -30.53
N GLY A 75 24.67 -14.20 -31.73
CA GLY A 75 24.96 -15.34 -32.60
C GLY A 75 26.42 -15.42 -33.04
N LEU A 76 27.00 -14.31 -33.50
CA LEU A 76 28.42 -14.23 -33.90
C LEU A 76 29.38 -14.51 -32.73
N SER A 77 28.99 -14.12 -31.52
CA SER A 77 29.77 -14.39 -30.31
C SER A 77 29.77 -15.88 -29.94
N VAL A 78 28.62 -16.55 -30.09
CA VAL A 78 28.50 -18.01 -29.94
C VAL A 78 29.35 -18.72 -31.01
N VAL A 79 29.17 -18.35 -32.29
CA VAL A 79 29.99 -18.82 -33.42
C VAL A 79 31.48 -18.69 -33.08
N GLY A 80 31.92 -17.49 -32.69
CA GLY A 80 33.32 -17.19 -32.41
C GLY A 80 33.91 -18.07 -31.32
N MET A 81 33.18 -18.30 -30.23
CA MET A 81 33.61 -19.23 -29.17
C MET A 81 33.85 -20.64 -29.70
N HIS A 82 32.94 -21.14 -30.54
CA HIS A 82 33.02 -22.50 -31.08
C HIS A 82 34.20 -22.69 -32.02
N TYR A 83 34.43 -21.76 -32.93
CA TYR A 83 35.53 -21.87 -33.88
C TYR A 83 36.89 -21.59 -33.24
N ILE A 84 37.00 -20.65 -32.30
CA ILE A 84 38.24 -20.46 -31.53
C ILE A 84 38.51 -21.67 -30.62
N GLY A 85 37.47 -22.26 -30.03
CA GLY A 85 37.58 -23.51 -29.28
C GLY A 85 38.13 -24.66 -30.14
N ASN A 86 37.62 -24.82 -31.36
CA ASN A 86 38.10 -25.82 -32.32
C ASN A 86 39.49 -25.49 -32.88
N PHE A 87 39.83 -24.21 -33.05
CA PHE A 87 41.19 -23.80 -33.42
C PHE A 87 42.21 -24.17 -32.32
N GLY A 88 41.76 -24.26 -31.07
CA GLY A 88 42.55 -24.71 -29.94
C GLY A 88 42.90 -26.21 -29.94
N ILE A 89 42.45 -27.00 -30.92
CA ILE A 89 42.78 -28.42 -31.02
C ILE A 89 44.27 -28.59 -31.37
N SER A 90 45.04 -29.26 -30.51
CA SER A 90 46.49 -29.34 -30.64
C SER A 90 46.98 -30.49 -31.54
N ASN A 91 46.21 -31.57 -31.63
CA ASN A 91 46.62 -32.82 -32.27
C ASN A 91 46.00 -33.07 -33.66
N TYR A 92 45.01 -32.27 -34.05
CA TYR A 92 44.38 -32.31 -35.37
C TYR A 92 44.28 -30.91 -35.97
N THR A 93 44.43 -30.82 -37.29
CA THR A 93 44.05 -29.64 -38.07
C THR A 93 42.71 -29.89 -38.73
N LEU A 94 41.73 -29.02 -38.46
CA LEU A 94 40.38 -29.14 -38.99
C LEU A 94 40.25 -28.34 -40.29
N GLN A 95 39.83 -28.99 -41.37
CA GLN A 95 39.46 -28.33 -42.61
C GLN A 95 37.94 -28.38 -42.78
N TYR A 96 37.30 -27.21 -42.70
CA TYR A 96 35.86 -27.07 -42.87
C TYR A 96 35.50 -26.88 -44.34
N VAL A 97 34.37 -27.46 -44.76
CA VAL A 97 33.80 -27.18 -46.07
C VAL A 97 33.03 -25.85 -46.01
N PRO A 98 33.33 -24.86 -46.85
CA PRO A 98 32.77 -23.51 -46.76
C PRO A 98 31.23 -23.45 -46.69
N ARG A 99 30.54 -24.32 -47.44
CA ARG A 99 29.06 -24.36 -47.46
C ARG A 99 28.43 -24.77 -46.13
N PHE A 100 29.03 -25.74 -45.43
CA PHE A 100 28.52 -26.22 -44.14
C PHE A 100 28.92 -25.27 -43.00
N LEU A 101 30.09 -24.64 -43.11
CA LEU A 101 30.53 -23.57 -42.23
C LEU A 101 29.57 -22.37 -42.30
N ALA A 102 29.24 -21.89 -43.51
CA ALA A 102 28.29 -20.80 -43.71
C ALA A 102 26.90 -21.16 -43.18
N ALA A 103 26.41 -22.38 -43.45
CA ALA A 103 25.12 -22.86 -42.94
C ALA A 103 25.10 -22.88 -41.40
N SER A 104 26.17 -23.33 -40.75
CA SER A 104 26.31 -23.34 -39.29
C SER A 104 26.21 -21.93 -38.69
N ILE A 105 26.87 -20.94 -39.29
CA ILE A 105 26.80 -19.53 -38.86
C ILE A 105 25.37 -18.99 -38.98
N VAL A 106 24.70 -19.24 -40.11
CA VAL A 106 23.31 -18.81 -40.34
C VAL A 106 22.36 -19.43 -39.32
N ILE A 107 22.52 -20.74 -39.02
CA ILE A 107 21.70 -21.44 -38.03
C ILE A 107 21.83 -20.78 -36.65
N ALA A 108 23.05 -20.43 -36.21
CA ALA A 108 23.23 -19.85 -34.89
C ALA A 108 22.74 -18.41 -34.76
N VAL A 109 22.95 -17.56 -35.77
CA VAL A 109 22.39 -16.21 -35.79
C VAL A 109 20.87 -16.27 -35.85
N GLY A 110 20.32 -17.16 -36.67
CA GLY A 110 18.88 -17.39 -36.78
C GLY A 110 18.26 -17.88 -35.48
N ASP A 111 18.89 -18.83 -34.79
CA ASP A 111 18.41 -19.35 -33.50
C ASP A 111 18.44 -18.28 -32.39
N CYS A 112 19.52 -17.51 -32.30
CA CYS A 112 19.62 -16.41 -31.35
C CYS A 112 18.54 -15.34 -31.63
N LEU A 113 18.32 -15.00 -32.90
CA LEU A 113 17.28 -14.05 -33.30
C LEU A 113 15.88 -14.58 -33.01
N LEU A 114 15.60 -15.84 -33.34
CA LEU A 114 14.33 -16.51 -33.08
C LEU A 114 13.99 -16.47 -31.59
N VAL A 115 14.95 -16.82 -30.74
CA VAL A 115 14.73 -16.87 -29.29
C VAL A 115 14.54 -15.47 -28.71
N LEU A 116 15.24 -14.45 -29.21
CA LEU A 116 15.02 -13.06 -28.82
C LEU A 116 13.63 -12.56 -29.25
N ILE A 117 13.18 -12.89 -30.46
CA ILE A 117 11.83 -12.55 -30.95
C ILE A 117 10.77 -13.26 -30.13
N LEU A 118 10.94 -14.56 -29.84
CA LEU A 118 10.05 -15.33 -28.97
C LEU A 118 10.01 -14.73 -27.56
N PHE A 119 11.17 -14.41 -27.00
CA PHE A 119 11.25 -13.76 -25.69
C PHE A 119 10.51 -12.43 -25.69
N TYR A 120 10.69 -11.58 -26.70
CA TYR A 120 10.02 -10.28 -26.80
C TYR A 120 8.49 -10.41 -26.97
N THR A 121 8.05 -11.13 -28.00
CA THR A 121 6.63 -11.25 -28.37
C THR A 121 5.80 -11.98 -27.31
N LEU A 122 6.43 -12.89 -26.55
CA LEU A 122 5.73 -13.77 -25.64
C LEU A 122 6.06 -13.48 -24.17
N ARG A 123 6.97 -12.53 -23.87
CA ARG A 123 7.37 -12.13 -22.51
C ARG A 123 6.18 -11.93 -21.59
N GLU A 124 5.21 -11.16 -22.06
CA GLU A 124 4.06 -10.76 -21.26
C GLU A 124 3.12 -11.94 -20.97
N ARG A 125 2.98 -12.89 -21.89
CA ARG A 125 2.08 -14.04 -21.70
C ARG A 125 2.74 -15.23 -21.02
N TRP A 126 4.09 -15.30 -20.99
CA TRP A 126 4.83 -16.55 -20.72
C TRP A 126 5.65 -16.55 -19.43
N ILE A 127 5.91 -15.38 -18.83
CA ILE A 127 6.87 -15.26 -17.71
C ILE A 127 6.51 -16.12 -16.48
N SER A 128 5.25 -16.49 -16.31
CA SER A 128 4.75 -17.29 -15.19
C SER A 128 4.75 -18.81 -15.42
N SER A 129 4.97 -19.30 -16.65
CA SER A 129 4.85 -20.73 -16.99
C SER A 129 6.20 -21.41 -17.19
N TRP A 130 6.54 -22.34 -16.29
CA TRP A 130 7.84 -23.02 -16.27
C TRP A 130 8.06 -23.95 -17.49
N TRP A 131 7.03 -24.64 -17.97
CA TRP A 131 7.13 -25.52 -19.16
C TRP A 131 7.47 -24.76 -20.44
N LYS A 132 6.96 -23.53 -20.61
CA LYS A 132 7.27 -22.70 -21.78
C LYS A 132 8.73 -22.22 -21.76
N ARG A 133 9.26 -21.93 -20.57
CA ARG A 133 10.70 -21.62 -20.39
C ARG A 133 11.58 -22.81 -20.73
N LEU A 134 11.14 -24.02 -20.36
CA LEU A 134 11.82 -25.26 -20.74
C LEU A 134 11.84 -25.45 -22.26
N LEU A 135 10.73 -25.14 -22.96
CA LEU A 135 10.67 -25.19 -24.42
C LEU A 135 11.65 -24.20 -25.08
N CYS A 136 11.71 -22.94 -24.60
CA CYS A 136 12.69 -21.97 -25.10
C CYS A 136 14.14 -22.42 -24.86
N ALA A 137 14.42 -23.02 -23.70
CA ALA A 137 15.74 -23.56 -23.41
C ALA A 137 16.08 -24.74 -24.32
N ALA A 138 15.11 -25.61 -24.62
CA ALA A 138 15.28 -26.72 -25.55
C ALA A 138 15.50 -26.24 -27.00
N LEU A 139 14.82 -25.18 -27.43
CA LEU A 139 15.06 -24.56 -28.75
C LEU A 139 16.48 -24.02 -28.87
N LEU A 140 16.95 -23.22 -27.90
CA LEU A 140 18.34 -22.75 -27.85
C LEU A 140 19.36 -23.90 -27.86
N ALA A 141 19.13 -24.93 -27.03
CA ALA A 141 20.02 -26.10 -26.98
C ALA A 141 19.99 -26.87 -28.32
N GLY A 142 18.82 -26.97 -28.96
CA GLY A 142 18.65 -27.56 -30.28
C GLY A 142 19.40 -26.79 -31.36
N GLY A 143 19.27 -25.46 -31.40
CA GLY A 143 19.93 -24.60 -32.37
C GLY A 143 21.46 -24.66 -32.26
N VAL A 144 22.00 -24.57 -31.04
CA VAL A 144 23.45 -24.72 -30.80
C VAL A 144 23.93 -26.13 -31.20
N SER A 145 23.17 -27.18 -30.90
CA SER A 145 23.50 -28.56 -31.32
C SER A 145 23.51 -28.69 -32.85
N ALA A 146 22.49 -28.12 -33.52
CA ALA A 146 22.37 -28.15 -34.97
C ALA A 146 23.54 -27.43 -35.65
N MET A 147 23.96 -26.27 -35.12
CA MET A 147 25.15 -25.56 -35.60
C MET A 147 26.41 -26.46 -35.54
N HIS A 148 26.60 -27.16 -34.42
CA HIS A 148 27.77 -28.01 -34.17
C HIS A 148 27.88 -29.18 -35.15
N PHE A 149 26.79 -29.94 -35.28
CA PHE A 149 26.76 -31.10 -36.17
C PHE A 149 26.82 -30.68 -37.64
N THR A 150 26.20 -29.54 -38.00
CA THR A 150 26.30 -28.99 -39.35
C THR A 150 27.75 -28.63 -39.69
N ALA A 151 28.47 -27.96 -38.79
CA ALA A 151 29.88 -27.63 -39.00
C ALA A 151 30.78 -28.88 -39.08
N SER A 152 30.44 -29.92 -38.32
CA SER A 152 31.18 -31.19 -38.30
C SER A 152 30.94 -32.05 -39.55
N THR A 153 29.87 -31.79 -40.29
CA THR A 153 29.50 -32.57 -41.48
C THR A 153 30.53 -32.39 -42.60
N LYS A 154 31.14 -33.51 -43.03
CA LYS A 154 32.25 -33.55 -43.99
C LYS A 154 33.48 -32.73 -43.58
N CYS A 155 33.65 -32.41 -42.30
CA CYS A 155 34.88 -31.82 -41.80
C CYS A 155 36.01 -32.86 -41.89
N GLN A 156 37.14 -32.47 -42.47
CA GLN A 156 38.31 -33.33 -42.60
C GLN A 156 39.26 -33.08 -41.43
N TYR A 157 39.62 -34.14 -40.71
CA TYR A 157 40.51 -34.11 -39.56
C TYR A 157 41.89 -34.65 -39.96
N TYR A 158 42.88 -33.77 -40.09
CA TYR A 158 44.26 -34.16 -40.40
C TYR A 158 45.05 -34.36 -39.12
N LEU A 159 45.50 -35.60 -38.87
CA LEU A 159 46.27 -35.93 -37.67
C LEU A 159 47.67 -35.27 -37.74
N ARG A 160 48.01 -34.48 -36.73
CA ARG A 160 49.31 -33.82 -36.60
C ARG A 160 50.27 -34.56 -35.67
N GLY A 161 49.75 -35.29 -34.68
CA GLY A 161 50.56 -36.06 -33.74
C GLY A 161 49.72 -36.88 -32.75
N TYR A 162 50.33 -37.91 -32.18
CA TYR A 162 49.69 -38.78 -31.18
C TYR A 162 49.73 -38.14 -29.78
N ASN A 163 48.67 -38.35 -29.00
CA ASN A 163 48.57 -37.79 -27.66
C ASN A 163 49.40 -38.59 -26.64
N GLY A 164 50.19 -37.89 -25.83
CA GLY A 164 50.81 -38.45 -24.62
C GLY A 164 49.82 -38.63 -23.46
N SER A 165 50.23 -39.36 -22.43
CA SER A 165 49.40 -39.64 -21.25
C SER A 165 48.93 -38.38 -20.48
N GLY A 166 49.73 -37.30 -20.50
CA GLY A 166 49.36 -36.00 -19.91
C GLY A 166 48.24 -35.28 -20.67
N ALA A 167 48.26 -35.34 -22.01
CA ALA A 167 47.26 -34.76 -22.90
C ALA A 167 45.88 -35.46 -22.74
N ILE A 168 45.89 -36.78 -22.62
CA ILE A 168 44.69 -37.58 -22.36
C ILE A 168 44.07 -37.24 -20.99
N ARG A 169 44.92 -37.01 -19.97
CA ARG A 169 44.47 -36.59 -18.63
C ARG A 169 43.84 -35.20 -18.63
N ALA A 170 44.49 -34.23 -19.28
CA ALA A 170 43.97 -32.87 -19.42
C ALA A 170 42.59 -32.83 -20.10
N ARG A 171 42.41 -33.65 -21.14
CA ARG A 171 41.11 -33.86 -21.80
C ARG A 171 40.04 -34.27 -20.79
N ASN A 172 40.32 -35.25 -19.92
CA ASN A 172 39.37 -35.75 -18.91
C ASN A 172 39.10 -34.72 -17.81
N THR A 173 40.12 -33.97 -17.39
CA THR A 173 39.97 -32.86 -16.44
C THR A 173 39.04 -31.77 -16.98
N GLN A 174 39.14 -31.41 -18.27
CA GLN A 174 38.25 -30.40 -18.88
C GLN A 174 36.76 -30.78 -18.81
N VAL A 175 36.43 -32.06 -19.02
CA VAL A 175 35.04 -32.56 -18.91
C VAL A 175 34.57 -32.58 -17.46
N ALA A 176 35.43 -33.00 -16.52
CA ALA A 176 35.10 -32.97 -15.10
C ALA A 176 34.84 -31.52 -14.61
N VAL A 177 35.65 -30.56 -15.06
CA VAL A 177 35.47 -29.13 -14.76
C VAL A 177 34.17 -28.59 -15.38
N ALA A 178 33.89 -28.91 -16.64
CA ALA A 178 32.64 -28.51 -17.30
C ALA A 178 31.40 -29.08 -16.61
N GLY A 179 31.46 -30.35 -16.19
CA GLY A 179 30.40 -31.00 -15.39
C GLY A 179 30.21 -30.34 -14.03
N ALA A 180 31.29 -30.05 -13.30
CA ALA A 180 31.24 -29.37 -12.01
C ALA A 180 30.68 -27.95 -12.10
N LEU A 181 31.11 -27.16 -13.09
CA LEU A 181 30.60 -25.81 -13.33
C LEU A 181 29.11 -25.81 -13.71
N SER A 182 28.69 -26.78 -14.54
CA SER A 182 27.27 -26.95 -14.90
C SER A 182 26.42 -27.37 -13.70
N GLY A 183 26.92 -28.27 -12.85
CA GLY A 183 26.28 -28.67 -11.60
C GLY A 183 26.11 -27.51 -10.63
N LEU A 184 27.17 -26.71 -10.42
CA LEU A 184 27.13 -25.51 -9.58
C LEU A 184 26.15 -24.46 -10.12
N ALA A 185 26.13 -24.24 -11.44
CA ALA A 185 25.15 -23.37 -12.09
C ALA A 185 23.70 -23.89 -11.90
N GLY A 186 23.49 -25.21 -11.94
CA GLY A 186 22.19 -25.82 -11.66
C GLY A 186 21.73 -25.59 -10.22
N VAL A 187 22.60 -25.87 -9.24
CA VAL A 187 22.29 -25.68 -7.80
C VAL A 187 21.98 -24.22 -7.49
N THR A 188 22.76 -23.27 -8.02
CA THR A 188 22.52 -21.84 -7.83
C THR A 188 21.18 -21.39 -8.43
N VAL A 189 20.82 -21.87 -9.63
CA VAL A 189 19.50 -21.59 -10.24
C VAL A 189 18.36 -22.15 -9.40
N ILE A 190 18.47 -23.39 -8.92
CA ILE A 190 17.46 -24.00 -8.04
C ILE A 190 17.32 -23.21 -6.74
N GLY A 191 18.44 -22.79 -6.14
CA GLY A 191 18.45 -21.96 -4.93
C GLY A 191 17.74 -20.63 -5.13
N VAL A 192 18.02 -19.92 -6.23
CA VAL A 192 17.34 -18.66 -6.57
C VAL A 192 15.84 -18.88 -6.84
N LEU A 193 15.47 -19.95 -7.55
CA LEU A 193 14.06 -20.29 -7.79
C LEU A 193 13.31 -20.62 -6.50
N PHE A 194 13.94 -21.36 -5.59
CA PHE A 194 13.35 -21.67 -4.28
C PHE A 194 13.20 -20.40 -3.44
N PHE A 195 14.24 -19.57 -3.37
CA PHE A 195 14.21 -18.32 -2.62
C PHE A 195 13.13 -17.36 -3.15
N THR A 196 13.06 -17.17 -4.47
CA THR A 196 12.05 -16.32 -5.10
C THR A 196 10.64 -16.87 -4.91
N ARG A 197 10.44 -18.19 -5.00
CA ARG A 197 9.15 -18.84 -4.74
C ARG A 197 8.73 -18.71 -3.29
N HIS A 198 9.64 -18.97 -2.36
CA HIS A 198 9.39 -18.83 -0.92
C HIS A 198 9.02 -17.39 -0.57
N ARG A 199 9.77 -16.40 -1.06
CA ARG A 199 9.44 -14.98 -0.91
C ARG A 199 8.08 -14.63 -1.49
N ARG A 200 7.78 -15.03 -2.73
CA ARG A 200 6.46 -14.80 -3.33
C ARG A 200 5.33 -15.42 -2.51
N GLN A 201 5.56 -16.57 -1.89
CA GLN A 201 4.58 -17.22 -1.04
C GLN A 201 4.35 -16.45 0.26
N ILE A 202 5.42 -15.91 0.87
CA ILE A 202 5.32 -15.00 2.03
C ILE A 202 4.50 -13.75 1.66
N LEU A 203 4.78 -13.12 0.52
CA LEU A 203 4.02 -11.95 0.04
C LEU A 203 2.54 -12.29 -0.16
N LYS A 204 2.22 -13.46 -0.73
CA LYS A 204 0.83 -13.94 -0.88
C LYS A 204 0.14 -14.24 0.45
N THR A 205 0.86 -14.70 1.47
CA THR A 205 0.26 -14.90 2.80
C THR A 205 -0.09 -13.58 3.49
N ARG A 206 0.61 -12.48 3.17
CA ARG A 206 0.28 -11.14 3.69
C ARG A 206 -1.02 -10.56 3.12
N SER A 207 -1.45 -10.99 1.93
CA SER A 207 -2.71 -10.52 1.31
C SER A 207 -3.98 -11.03 2.00
N LYS A 208 -3.86 -11.78 3.10
CA LYS A 208 -4.99 -12.22 3.94
C LYS A 208 -5.13 -11.40 5.21
N LYS A 209 -4.27 -10.39 5.38
CA LYS A 209 -4.16 -9.57 6.58
C LYS A 209 -4.68 -8.17 6.32
N VAL A 210 -4.80 -7.36 7.37
CA VAL A 210 -5.09 -5.93 7.23
C VAL A 210 -3.78 -5.21 6.93
N MET A 211 -3.68 -4.64 5.74
CA MET A 211 -2.47 -4.02 5.20
C MET A 211 -2.69 -2.53 4.96
N LEU A 212 -1.62 -1.76 5.16
CA LEU A 212 -1.52 -0.35 4.82
C LEU A 212 -0.55 -0.21 3.64
N ALA A 213 -1.04 0.21 2.48
CA ALA A 213 -0.21 0.51 1.32
C ALA A 213 -0.10 2.02 1.09
N CYS A 214 0.97 2.42 0.43
CA CYS A 214 1.16 3.79 -0.03
C CYS A 214 1.01 3.86 -1.55
N ALA A 215 0.14 4.73 -2.02
CA ALA A 215 -0.09 5.05 -3.43
C ALA A 215 0.25 6.53 -3.67
N MET A 216 1.52 6.78 -4.00
CA MET A 216 1.99 8.12 -4.36
C MET A 216 2.05 8.27 -5.88
N PHE A 217 1.57 9.40 -6.39
CA PHE A 217 1.55 9.69 -7.82
C PHE A 217 2.54 10.81 -8.16
N ASP A 218 3.33 10.58 -9.20
CA ASP A 218 4.20 11.56 -9.85
C ASP A 218 3.35 12.61 -10.60
N PRO A 219 3.86 13.81 -10.96
CA PRO A 219 3.12 14.76 -11.80
C PRO A 219 2.69 14.17 -13.15
N ASP A 220 3.43 13.19 -13.68
CA ASP A 220 3.07 12.43 -14.89
C ASP A 220 1.96 11.38 -14.66
N GLY A 221 1.41 11.27 -13.45
CA GLY A 221 0.37 10.32 -13.06
C GLY A 221 0.86 8.88 -12.87
N ARG A 222 2.17 8.61 -12.90
CA ARG A 222 2.76 7.29 -12.60
C ARG A 222 2.70 6.99 -11.10
N ILE A 223 2.57 5.71 -10.73
CA ILE A 223 2.49 5.29 -9.32
C ILE A 223 3.85 4.84 -8.80
N LEU A 224 4.16 5.18 -7.56
CA LEU A 224 5.35 4.77 -6.84
C LEU A 224 5.36 3.25 -6.59
N VAL A 225 6.47 2.61 -6.94
CA VAL A 225 6.74 1.20 -6.67
C VAL A 225 8.14 0.99 -6.14
N THR A 226 8.32 -0.12 -5.44
CA THR A 226 9.64 -0.65 -5.08
C THR A 226 10.40 -1.13 -6.33
N THR A 227 11.69 -1.43 -6.18
CA THR A 227 12.52 -2.02 -7.25
C THR A 227 11.96 -3.34 -7.83
N GLU A 228 11.12 -4.03 -7.06
CA GLU A 228 10.46 -5.27 -7.46
C GLU A 228 9.14 -5.04 -8.24
N GLY A 229 8.69 -3.79 -8.37
CA GLY A 229 7.45 -3.44 -9.06
C GLY A 229 6.18 -3.72 -8.23
N VAL A 230 6.30 -3.74 -6.90
CA VAL A 230 5.16 -3.82 -5.96
C VAL A 230 4.98 -2.52 -5.19
N LEU A 231 3.73 -2.25 -4.77
CA LEU A 231 3.42 -1.08 -3.97
C LEU A 231 4.04 -1.18 -2.57
N PRO A 232 4.64 -0.10 -2.03
CA PRO A 232 5.12 -0.07 -0.65
C PRO A 232 3.97 -0.33 0.32
N ALA A 233 4.07 -1.38 1.13
CA ALA A 233 3.01 -1.75 2.06
C ALA A 233 3.56 -2.32 3.37
N ARG A 234 2.84 -2.06 4.47
CA ARG A 234 3.12 -2.56 5.81
C ARG A 234 1.88 -3.24 6.40
N GLU A 235 2.10 -4.25 7.23
CA GLU A 235 1.03 -4.95 7.92
C GLU A 235 0.59 -4.19 9.16
N ILE A 236 -0.73 -4.12 9.39
CA ILE A 236 -1.31 -3.56 10.62
C ILE A 236 -1.55 -4.69 11.64
N THR A 237 -2.15 -5.81 11.23
CA THR A 237 -2.42 -6.94 12.15
C THR A 237 -2.49 -8.30 11.44
N ASP A 238 -1.91 -9.33 12.08
CA ASP A 238 -1.81 -10.73 11.61
C ASP A 238 -3.17 -11.43 11.49
N LYS A 239 -4.05 -11.16 12.45
CA LYS A 239 -5.40 -11.73 12.54
C LYS A 239 -6.37 -10.57 12.59
N TYR A 240 -7.11 -10.37 11.50
CA TYR A 240 -8.42 -9.72 11.65
C TYR A 240 -9.27 -10.68 12.48
N GLN A 241 -9.27 -10.48 13.80
CA GLN A 241 -10.09 -11.27 14.69
C GLN A 241 -11.52 -10.77 14.50
N HIS A 242 -12.21 -11.32 13.49
CA HIS A 242 -13.61 -11.04 13.12
C HIS A 242 -14.59 -11.23 14.31
N ARG A 243 -14.10 -11.74 15.45
CA ARG A 243 -14.83 -12.00 16.69
C ARG A 243 -14.76 -10.85 17.71
N THR A 244 -13.84 -9.89 17.57
CA THR A 244 -13.69 -8.79 18.53
C THR A 244 -14.33 -7.49 18.04
N PHE A 245 -14.58 -7.32 16.74
CA PHE A 245 -15.48 -6.29 16.26
C PHE A 245 -16.89 -6.85 16.19
N SER A 246 -17.87 -6.18 16.80
CA SER A 246 -19.29 -6.52 16.67
C SER A 246 -19.85 -6.22 15.28
N GLU A 247 -19.15 -5.41 14.49
CA GLU A 247 -19.53 -4.92 13.16
C GLU A 247 -18.37 -5.13 12.18
N ASP A 248 -18.67 -5.27 10.88
CA ASP A 248 -17.65 -5.35 9.83
C ASP A 248 -16.80 -4.07 9.81
N PHE A 249 -15.47 -4.19 9.69
CA PHE A 249 -14.59 -3.02 9.53
C PHE A 249 -14.77 -2.44 8.13
N ASP A 250 -15.68 -1.47 8.04
CA ASP A 250 -16.03 -0.71 6.85
C ASP A 250 -15.81 0.81 7.08
N THR A 251 -16.31 1.65 6.17
CA THR A 251 -16.22 3.12 6.29
C THR A 251 -17.15 3.70 7.35
N ALA A 252 -18.17 2.96 7.78
CA ALA A 252 -19.05 3.35 8.88
C ALA A 252 -18.40 3.10 10.26
N HIS A 253 -17.39 2.22 10.32
CA HIS A 253 -16.72 1.86 11.56
C HIS A 253 -16.01 3.08 12.22
N PRO A 254 -16.20 3.35 13.53
CA PRO A 254 -15.61 4.51 14.22
C PRO A 254 -14.08 4.56 14.15
N VAL A 255 -13.41 3.42 14.24
CA VAL A 255 -11.94 3.33 14.10
C VAL A 255 -11.49 3.79 12.71
N PHE A 256 -12.20 3.43 11.64
CA PHE A 256 -11.86 3.90 10.29
C PHE A 256 -12.03 5.41 10.19
N GLN A 257 -13.12 5.97 10.72
CA GLN A 257 -13.37 7.41 10.74
C GLN A 257 -12.32 8.15 11.56
N TRP A 258 -11.88 7.60 12.70
CA TRP A 258 -10.78 8.15 13.48
C TRP A 258 -9.48 8.17 12.68
N ILE A 259 -9.11 7.06 12.04
CA ILE A 259 -7.92 6.96 11.19
C ILE A 259 -8.00 7.99 10.05
N PHE A 260 -9.16 8.11 9.41
CA PHE A 260 -9.39 9.06 8.33
C PHE A 260 -9.13 10.51 8.80
N ARG A 261 -9.61 10.90 9.98
CA ARG A 261 -9.34 12.21 10.58
C ARG A 261 -7.84 12.42 10.87
N VAL A 262 -7.20 11.45 11.52
CA VAL A 262 -5.77 11.51 11.88
C VAL A 262 -4.87 11.66 10.65
N THR A 263 -5.12 10.90 9.58
CA THR A 263 -4.27 10.94 8.38
C THR A 263 -4.37 12.26 7.59
N ARG A 264 -5.41 13.06 7.83
CA ARG A 264 -5.55 14.42 7.29
C ARG A 264 -4.87 15.48 8.16
N TYR A 265 -4.52 15.14 9.40
CA TYR A 265 -3.75 16.00 10.30
C TYR A 265 -2.82 15.18 11.20
N TRP A 266 -1.72 14.68 10.61
CA TRP A 266 -0.71 13.87 11.29
C TRP A 266 -0.09 14.46 12.57
N PRO A 267 0.09 15.79 12.71
CA PRO A 267 0.60 16.37 13.95
C PRO A 267 -0.25 16.02 15.20
N SER A 268 -1.49 15.55 15.02
CA SER A 268 -2.31 15.04 16.12
C SER A 268 -1.77 13.79 16.82
N VAL A 269 -0.94 13.01 16.14
CA VAL A 269 -0.43 11.72 16.67
C VAL A 269 1.09 11.63 16.64
N SER A 270 1.80 12.45 15.85
CA SER A 270 3.26 12.38 15.64
C SER A 270 4.05 12.16 16.93
N ASP A 271 3.74 12.92 17.97
CA ASP A 271 4.46 12.92 19.25
C ASP A 271 4.17 11.67 20.10
N GLN A 272 3.01 11.04 19.87
CA GLN A 272 2.57 9.83 20.59
C GLN A 272 3.09 8.53 19.96
N ILE A 273 3.49 8.55 18.68
CA ILE A 273 3.92 7.33 17.95
C ILE A 273 5.06 6.58 18.66
N PRO A 274 6.13 7.22 19.19
CA PRO A 274 7.18 6.52 19.90
C PRO A 274 6.67 5.79 21.16
N HIS A 275 5.71 6.40 21.87
CA HIS A 275 5.07 5.81 23.04
C HIS A 275 4.18 4.63 22.65
N MET A 276 3.37 4.76 21.60
CA MET A 276 2.56 3.67 21.04
C MET A 276 3.44 2.48 20.63
N LYS A 277 4.58 2.73 19.99
CA LYS A 277 5.53 1.67 19.61
C LYS A 277 6.08 0.92 20.82
N SER A 278 6.40 1.64 21.89
CA SER A 278 6.89 1.06 23.15
C SER A 278 5.79 0.25 23.85
N HIS A 279 4.55 0.75 23.84
CA HIS A 279 3.39 0.06 24.41
C HIS A 279 3.09 -1.25 23.67
N LEU A 280 3.07 -1.24 22.34
CA LEU A 280 2.88 -2.45 21.53
C LEU A 280 4.00 -3.47 21.71
N ALA A 281 5.25 -3.03 21.88
CA ALA A 281 6.37 -3.91 22.16
C ALA A 281 6.23 -4.63 23.51
N ALA A 282 5.81 -3.90 24.56
CA ALA A 282 5.54 -4.48 25.87
C ALA A 282 4.34 -5.46 25.83
N HIS A 283 3.28 -5.12 25.10
CA HIS A 283 2.11 -5.99 24.95
C HIS A 283 2.44 -7.32 24.24
N ASN A 284 3.29 -7.28 23.22
CA ASN A 284 3.69 -8.52 22.53
C ASN A 284 4.53 -9.43 23.44
N ALA A 285 5.37 -8.87 24.32
CA ALA A 285 6.18 -9.64 25.26
C ALA A 285 5.33 -10.39 26.31
N ASP A 286 4.27 -9.76 26.84
CA ASP A 286 3.35 -10.42 27.80
C ASP A 286 2.49 -11.51 27.11
N SER A 287 2.16 -11.34 25.83
CA SER A 287 1.31 -12.30 25.11
C SER A 287 1.97 -13.66 24.83
N ASP A 288 3.30 -13.75 24.89
CA ASP A 288 4.03 -15.01 24.72
C ASP A 288 3.99 -15.89 25.98
N GLU A 289 3.81 -15.33 27.19
CA GLU A 289 3.67 -16.13 28.43
C GLU A 289 2.24 -16.64 28.68
N ASP A 290 1.20 -15.93 28.23
CA ASP A 290 -0.22 -16.26 28.48
C ASP A 290 -0.96 -16.93 27.31
N SER A 291 -0.25 -17.36 26.26
CA SER A 291 -0.82 -17.96 25.06
C SER A 291 -1.30 -19.41 25.23
N LYS A 292 -2.18 -19.70 26.20
CA LYS A 292 -3.13 -20.82 26.06
C LYS A 292 -4.31 -20.33 25.22
N PRO A 293 -4.50 -20.84 23.98
CA PRO A 293 -5.65 -20.48 23.20
C PRO A 293 -6.91 -20.95 23.93
N VAL A 294 -7.79 -20.01 24.32
CA VAL A 294 -9.14 -20.33 24.77
C VAL A 294 -9.86 -20.99 23.61
N SER A 295 -9.74 -22.31 23.57
CA SER A 295 -10.26 -23.22 22.57
C SER A 295 -11.65 -23.63 23.02
N SER A 296 -12.60 -22.69 23.00
CA SER A 296 -14.02 -23.00 23.16
C SER A 296 -14.86 -21.93 22.50
N ALA A 297 -15.64 -22.33 21.50
CA ALA A 297 -16.54 -21.45 20.72
C ALA A 297 -17.76 -20.97 21.52
N SER A 298 -17.91 -21.37 22.79
CA SER A 298 -19.12 -21.16 23.60
C SER A 298 -18.98 -20.11 24.72
N SER A 299 -17.83 -19.46 24.89
CA SER A 299 -17.60 -18.56 26.04
C SER A 299 -17.23 -17.11 25.69
N ALA A 300 -17.37 -16.68 24.43
CA ALA A 300 -17.19 -15.27 24.07
C ALA A 300 -18.44 -14.47 24.43
N GLN A 301 -18.62 -14.24 25.72
CA GLN A 301 -19.55 -13.23 26.22
C GLN A 301 -19.03 -11.86 25.78
N TYR A 302 -19.86 -11.04 25.14
CA TYR A 302 -19.51 -9.67 24.75
C TYR A 302 -19.06 -8.90 26.00
N ASP A 303 -17.78 -8.58 26.07
CA ASP A 303 -17.19 -7.78 27.13
C ASP A 303 -16.77 -6.42 26.56
N PRO A 304 -17.41 -5.30 26.98
CA PRO A 304 -17.10 -3.96 26.50
C PRO A 304 -15.63 -3.56 26.70
N GLU A 305 -14.97 -4.03 27.76
CA GLU A 305 -13.57 -3.70 28.06
C GLU A 305 -12.62 -4.33 27.03
N THR A 306 -12.85 -5.59 26.67
CA THR A 306 -12.09 -6.29 25.62
C THR A 306 -12.22 -5.62 24.24
N TYR A 307 -13.39 -5.07 23.90
CA TYR A 307 -13.60 -4.32 22.64
C TYR A 307 -12.81 -3.01 22.64
N SER A 308 -12.89 -2.23 23.73
CA SER A 308 -12.16 -0.97 23.84
C SER A 308 -10.65 -1.17 23.70
N ASP A 309 -10.11 -2.19 24.36
CA ASP A 309 -8.68 -2.51 24.33
C ASP A 309 -8.21 -2.87 22.92
N TYR A 310 -8.96 -3.69 22.19
CA TYR A 310 -8.61 -4.02 20.81
C TYR A 310 -8.68 -2.82 19.87
N SER A 311 -9.68 -1.94 20.04
CA SER A 311 -9.81 -0.72 19.23
C SER A 311 -8.62 0.22 19.40
N ILE A 312 -8.08 0.32 20.62
CA ILE A 312 -6.90 1.13 20.96
C ILE A 312 -5.67 0.50 20.31
N ILE A 313 -5.45 -0.80 20.53
CA ILE A 313 -4.30 -1.54 19.97
C ILE A 313 -4.29 -1.45 18.44
N PHE A 314 -5.45 -1.55 17.79
CA PHE A 314 -5.54 -1.42 16.34
C PHE A 314 -5.13 -0.02 15.85
N ARG A 315 -5.59 1.04 16.53
CA ARG A 315 -5.21 2.42 16.22
C ARG A 315 -3.71 2.66 16.40
N GLU A 316 -3.13 2.14 17.48
CA GLU A 316 -1.67 2.19 17.70
C GLU A 316 -0.90 1.45 16.60
N ARG A 317 -1.33 0.23 16.26
CA ARG A 317 -0.72 -0.56 15.18
C ARG A 317 -0.79 0.15 13.84
N PHE A 318 -1.90 0.82 13.53
CA PHE A 318 -2.03 1.64 12.33
C PHE A 318 -0.99 2.77 12.33
N CYS A 319 -0.90 3.55 13.40
CA CYS A 319 0.03 4.68 13.50
C CYS A 319 1.50 4.22 13.42
N CYS A 320 1.86 3.12 14.09
CA CYS A 320 3.19 2.52 14.00
C CYS A 320 3.49 1.97 12.60
N ALA A 321 2.52 1.35 11.93
CA ALA A 321 2.67 0.86 10.56
C ALA A 321 2.90 2.03 9.58
N ALA A 322 2.14 3.12 9.71
CA ALA A 322 2.32 4.34 8.93
C ALA A 322 3.70 4.97 9.13
N ALA A 323 4.13 5.13 10.39
CA ALA A 323 5.45 5.68 10.70
C ALA A 323 6.59 4.79 10.19
N THR A 324 6.45 3.46 10.28
CA THR A 324 7.45 2.52 9.74
C THR A 324 7.52 2.60 8.22
N LEU A 325 6.37 2.78 7.55
CA LEU A 325 6.31 2.95 6.11
C LEU A 325 6.94 4.28 5.68
N ALA A 326 6.69 5.37 6.42
CA ALA A 326 7.32 6.67 6.21
C ALA A 326 8.85 6.58 6.33
N ALA A 327 9.33 5.96 7.42
CA ALA A 327 10.75 5.75 7.66
C ALA A 327 11.41 4.91 6.55
N ALA A 328 10.74 3.86 6.04
CA ALA A 328 11.26 3.06 4.93
C ALA A 328 11.38 3.84 3.61
N MET A 329 10.64 4.93 3.44
CA MET A 329 10.70 5.84 2.29
C MET A 329 11.58 7.06 2.54
N ASN A 330 12.27 7.15 3.69
CA ASN A 330 13.00 8.35 4.14
C ASN A 330 12.12 9.62 4.18
N LEU A 331 10.86 9.45 4.59
CA LEU A 331 9.90 10.54 4.75
C LEU A 331 9.50 10.67 6.23
N PRO A 332 9.23 11.90 6.71
CA PRO A 332 8.59 12.08 8.01
C PRO A 332 7.11 11.64 7.92
N THR A 333 6.52 11.21 9.04
CA THR A 333 5.16 10.66 9.08
C THR A 333 4.12 11.65 8.54
N GLU A 334 4.32 12.95 8.74
CA GLU A 334 3.40 13.99 8.28
C GLU A 334 3.34 14.10 6.76
N ARG A 335 4.34 13.58 6.05
CA ARG A 335 4.45 13.65 4.58
C ARG A 335 4.06 12.36 3.87
N ILE A 336 3.60 11.33 4.58
CA ILE A 336 3.25 10.03 3.97
C ILE A 336 1.98 10.08 3.12
N GLY A 337 1.10 11.05 3.35
CA GLY A 337 -0.16 11.22 2.62
C GLY A 337 -1.40 11.00 3.50
N MET A 338 -2.57 10.98 2.86
CA MET A 338 -3.88 10.91 3.51
C MET A 338 -4.60 9.61 3.17
N LEU A 339 -5.48 9.14 4.05
CA LEU A 339 -6.23 7.91 3.79
C LEU A 339 -7.20 8.06 2.62
N TYR A 340 -7.23 7.02 1.77
CA TYR A 340 -8.28 6.82 0.79
C TYR A 340 -9.62 6.48 1.47
N ASP A 341 -10.72 6.95 0.90
CA ASP A 341 -12.04 6.86 1.52
C ASP A 341 -12.75 5.52 1.31
N LYS A 342 -12.09 4.54 0.67
CA LYS A 342 -12.58 3.16 0.52
C LYS A 342 -11.57 2.14 1.04
N ILE A 343 -12.08 1.01 1.53
CA ILE A 343 -11.28 -0.17 1.90
C ILE A 343 -11.37 -1.17 0.76
N ILE A 344 -10.23 -1.71 0.32
CA ILE A 344 -10.17 -2.68 -0.78
C ILE A 344 -9.99 -4.09 -0.20
N ASP A 345 -10.88 -5.01 -0.56
CA ASP A 345 -10.76 -6.42 -0.17
C ASP A 345 -9.64 -7.10 -0.98
N THR A 346 -8.74 -7.81 -0.29
CA THR A 346 -7.62 -8.57 -0.88
C THR A 346 -7.85 -10.08 -0.75
N GLY A 347 -7.16 -10.88 -1.57
CA GLY A 347 -7.38 -12.35 -1.59
C GLY A 347 -8.58 -12.81 -2.41
N THR A 348 -9.10 -11.96 -3.32
CA THR A 348 -10.28 -12.21 -4.16
C THR A 348 -9.98 -12.96 -5.46
N LEU A 349 -8.71 -13.06 -5.86
CA LEU A 349 -8.27 -13.63 -7.15
C LEU A 349 -8.77 -15.06 -7.48
N ARG A 350 -9.16 -15.86 -6.48
CA ARG A 350 -9.70 -17.23 -6.69
C ARG A 350 -11.21 -17.32 -6.88
N VAL A 351 -11.96 -16.26 -6.56
CA VAL A 351 -13.43 -16.32 -6.55
C VAL A 351 -14.00 -16.12 -7.96
N GLU A 352 -13.35 -15.34 -8.82
CA GLU A 352 -13.82 -15.08 -10.19
C GLU A 352 -13.45 -16.15 -11.23
N GLU A 353 -12.36 -16.91 -11.07
CA GLU A 353 -12.00 -17.96 -12.04
C GLU A 353 -13.02 -19.11 -12.11
N LYS A 354 -13.88 -19.25 -11.10
CA LYS A 354 -15.00 -20.21 -11.11
C LYS A 354 -16.31 -19.62 -11.66
N SER A 355 -16.51 -18.31 -11.63
CA SER A 355 -17.72 -17.69 -12.20
C SER A 355 -17.66 -17.61 -13.72
N SER A 356 -16.46 -17.50 -14.31
CA SER A 356 -16.30 -17.35 -15.77
C SER A 356 -16.66 -18.60 -16.62
N LYS A 357 -17.03 -19.73 -16.00
CA LYS A 357 -17.41 -20.97 -16.72
C LYS A 357 -18.89 -21.31 -16.63
N TRP A 358 -19.71 -20.51 -15.93
CA TRP A 358 -21.16 -20.74 -15.85
C TRP A 358 -22.04 -19.55 -16.26
N SER A 359 -21.45 -18.42 -16.64
CA SER A 359 -22.19 -17.22 -17.05
C SER A 359 -22.14 -17.01 -18.56
N ALA A 360 -22.96 -17.77 -19.29
CA ALA A 360 -23.37 -17.43 -20.66
C ALA A 360 -24.88 -17.61 -20.89
N ALA A 361 -25.65 -17.88 -19.83
CA ALA A 361 -27.10 -18.05 -19.92
C ALA A 361 -27.77 -17.84 -18.54
N ALA A 362 -27.65 -16.65 -17.96
CA ALA A 362 -28.52 -16.11 -16.90
C ALA A 362 -28.03 -14.71 -16.47
N ASP A 363 -27.97 -13.76 -17.41
CA ASP A 363 -27.78 -12.33 -17.12
C ASP A 363 -29.14 -11.65 -17.23
N ASP A 364 -29.90 -11.74 -16.14
CA ASP A 364 -30.86 -10.75 -15.64
C ASP A 364 -31.63 -11.42 -14.49
N ALA A 365 -31.76 -10.72 -13.36
CA ALA A 365 -32.59 -11.06 -12.20
C ALA A 365 -32.01 -11.91 -11.05
N MET A 366 -30.69 -12.01 -10.84
CA MET A 366 -30.19 -12.56 -9.56
C MET A 366 -28.88 -11.95 -9.05
N GLU A 367 -28.87 -10.63 -8.86
CA GLU A 367 -27.80 -10.00 -8.06
C GLU A 367 -28.30 -8.87 -7.14
N VAL A 368 -29.51 -8.99 -6.57
CA VAL A 368 -29.93 -8.16 -5.42
C VAL A 368 -30.84 -8.98 -4.51
N GLU A 369 -30.32 -9.57 -3.43
CA GLU A 369 -31.05 -9.77 -2.16
C GLU A 369 -30.16 -10.28 -1.02
N SER A 370 -29.06 -9.58 -0.76
CA SER A 370 -28.49 -9.51 0.60
C SER A 370 -27.37 -8.49 0.62
N GLY A 371 -27.49 -7.44 1.44
CA GLY A 371 -26.36 -6.66 1.96
C GLY A 371 -25.45 -7.49 2.89
N LYS A 372 -25.26 -8.77 2.56
CA LYS A 372 -24.30 -9.68 3.14
C LYS A 372 -23.39 -10.06 2.00
N SER A 373 -22.24 -9.37 1.91
CA SER A 373 -21.08 -10.02 1.33
C SER A 373 -20.92 -11.32 2.13
N PHE A 374 -21.28 -12.46 1.53
CA PHE A 374 -20.90 -13.76 2.08
C PHE A 374 -19.37 -13.81 1.99
N LYS A 375 -18.69 -13.19 2.95
CA LYS A 375 -17.23 -13.16 3.05
C LYS A 375 -16.80 -14.53 3.53
N LEU A 376 -16.65 -15.44 2.56
CA LEU A 376 -15.98 -16.71 2.75
C LEU A 376 -14.60 -16.47 3.39
N PHE A 377 -14.37 -17.21 4.47
CA PHE A 377 -13.16 -17.34 5.27
C PHE A 377 -11.87 -17.15 4.43
N GLY A 378 -11.12 -16.05 4.65
CA GLY A 378 -9.75 -15.88 4.12
C GLY A 378 -9.43 -14.64 3.26
N ARG A 379 -10.27 -13.59 3.23
CA ARG A 379 -9.98 -12.30 2.57
C ARG A 379 -9.24 -11.34 3.52
N GLY A 380 -8.25 -10.62 3.00
CA GLY A 380 -7.57 -9.52 3.71
C GLY A 380 -8.24 -8.18 3.40
N GLN A 381 -7.80 -7.12 4.08
CA GLN A 381 -8.27 -5.74 3.82
C GLN A 381 -7.06 -4.84 3.54
N LEU A 382 -7.21 -3.93 2.59
CA LEU A 382 -6.15 -3.02 2.17
C LEU A 382 -6.63 -1.59 2.27
N MET A 383 -5.89 -0.81 3.04
CA MET A 383 -6.05 0.63 3.21
C MET A 383 -4.94 1.34 2.44
N PHE A 384 -5.27 2.45 1.78
CA PHE A 384 -4.30 3.24 1.00
C PHE A 384 -4.05 4.60 1.65
N LEU A 385 -2.78 4.92 1.85
CA LEU A 385 -2.32 6.30 2.03
C LEU A 385 -1.96 6.86 0.66
N THR A 386 -2.53 8.01 0.33
CA THR A 386 -2.47 8.61 -1.00
C THR A 386 -1.85 10.00 -0.95
N LYS A 387 -1.05 10.33 -1.96
CA LYS A 387 -0.41 11.64 -2.08
C LYS A 387 -0.05 11.96 -3.53
N GLN A 388 -0.31 13.19 -3.96
CA GLN A 388 0.30 13.76 -5.16
C GLN A 388 1.70 14.29 -4.80
N LEU A 389 2.72 13.86 -5.53
CA LEU A 389 4.09 14.31 -5.35
C LEU A 389 4.38 15.53 -6.21
N ASN A 390 5.23 16.41 -5.68
CA ASN A 390 5.91 17.44 -6.46
C ASN A 390 7.14 16.83 -7.13
N SER A 391 7.66 17.47 -8.17
CA SER A 391 8.86 17.01 -8.89
C SER A 391 10.04 16.74 -7.94
N ASP A 392 10.30 17.65 -7.00
CA ASP A 392 11.40 17.49 -6.02
C ASP A 392 11.20 16.29 -5.08
N ASP A 393 9.96 16.04 -4.64
CA ASP A 393 9.63 14.91 -3.77
C ASP A 393 9.74 13.58 -4.55
N ALA A 394 9.38 13.58 -5.84
CA ALA A 394 9.55 12.44 -6.73
C ALA A 394 11.04 12.11 -6.95
N ASP A 395 11.88 13.12 -7.20
CA ASP A 395 13.33 12.95 -7.37
C ASP A 395 14.00 12.39 -6.11
N ARG A 396 13.57 12.83 -4.92
CA ARG A 396 14.04 12.27 -3.64
C ARG A 396 13.73 10.79 -3.51
N LEU A 397 12.52 10.37 -3.89
CA LEU A 397 12.11 8.97 -3.84
C LEU A 397 12.84 8.12 -4.89
N LEU A 398 13.10 8.67 -6.08
CA LEU A 398 13.97 8.03 -7.08
C LEU A 398 15.39 7.80 -6.54
N ASN A 399 15.97 8.81 -5.89
CA ASN A 399 17.28 8.73 -5.26
C ASN A 399 17.32 7.75 -4.08
N ALA A 400 16.19 7.55 -3.38
CA ALA A 400 16.04 6.54 -2.34
C ALA A 400 15.87 5.11 -2.88
N GLY A 401 15.87 4.91 -4.20
CA GLY A 401 15.81 3.61 -4.86
C GLY A 401 14.40 3.15 -5.25
N TYR A 402 13.38 4.00 -5.12
CA TYR A 402 12.03 3.72 -5.63
C TYR A 402 11.93 4.04 -7.12
N ARG A 403 10.88 3.56 -7.78
CA ARG A 403 10.62 3.81 -9.20
C ARG A 403 9.18 4.23 -9.42
N PHE A 404 8.94 5.00 -10.48
CA PHE A 404 7.60 5.35 -10.94
C PHE A 404 7.25 4.57 -12.19
N ALA A 405 6.12 3.88 -12.18
CA ALA A 405 5.69 3.04 -13.29
C ALA A 405 4.22 3.30 -13.66
N SER A 406 3.87 2.99 -14.91
CA SER A 406 2.46 3.00 -15.33
C SER A 406 1.77 1.73 -14.86
N VAL A 407 0.46 1.82 -14.57
CA VAL A 407 -0.34 0.69 -14.11
C VAL A 407 -0.29 -0.49 -15.10
N GLN A 408 -0.19 -0.21 -16.39
CA GLN A 408 -0.07 -1.22 -17.44
C GLN A 408 1.21 -2.08 -17.30
N GLN A 409 2.31 -1.49 -16.83
CA GLN A 409 3.60 -2.19 -16.70
C GLN A 409 3.68 -3.05 -15.45
N ILE A 410 3.14 -2.56 -14.33
CA ILE A 410 3.26 -3.19 -13.00
C ILE A 410 2.00 -3.92 -12.54
N GLY A 411 0.86 -3.69 -13.19
CA GLY A 411 -0.47 -4.08 -12.70
C GLY A 411 -0.55 -5.57 -12.40
N ARG A 412 0.04 -6.43 -13.23
CA ARG A 412 0.09 -7.88 -13.00
C ARG A 412 0.86 -8.26 -11.75
N ASN A 413 2.03 -7.65 -11.51
CA ASN A 413 2.84 -7.95 -10.33
C ASN A 413 2.13 -7.50 -9.05
N VAL A 414 1.51 -6.32 -9.08
CA VAL A 414 0.73 -5.79 -7.94
C VAL A 414 -0.51 -6.64 -7.69
N ALA A 415 -1.27 -6.99 -8.73
CA ALA A 415 -2.45 -7.85 -8.68
C ALA A 415 -2.13 -9.23 -8.10
N GLU A 416 -1.04 -9.87 -8.56
CA GLU A 416 -0.59 -11.16 -8.01
C GLU A 416 -0.12 -11.05 -6.56
N THR A 417 0.47 -9.93 -6.16
CA THR A 417 0.98 -9.73 -4.80
C THR A 417 -0.17 -9.47 -3.82
N MET A 418 -1.12 -8.62 -4.21
CA MET A 418 -2.29 -8.27 -3.40
C MET A 418 -3.45 -9.27 -3.53
N GLN A 419 -3.34 -10.22 -4.47
CA GLN A 419 -4.38 -11.18 -4.80
C GLN A 419 -5.72 -10.50 -5.15
N ILE A 420 -5.65 -9.42 -5.93
CA ILE A 420 -6.80 -8.67 -6.48
C ILE A 420 -6.82 -8.93 -8.00
N PRO A 421 -7.98 -9.18 -8.63
CA PRO A 421 -8.10 -9.26 -10.09
C PRO A 421 -7.53 -8.01 -10.78
N LEU A 422 -6.80 -8.19 -11.89
CA LEU A 422 -6.17 -7.09 -12.60
C LEU A 422 -7.16 -5.98 -13.03
N PRO A 423 -8.34 -6.27 -13.60
CA PRO A 423 -9.29 -5.23 -13.99
C PRO A 423 -9.80 -4.42 -12.79
N ALA A 424 -10.08 -5.10 -11.66
CA ALA A 424 -10.49 -4.45 -10.42
C ALA A 424 -9.39 -3.54 -9.87
N LEU A 425 -8.13 -4.00 -9.89
CA LEU A 425 -6.99 -3.19 -9.46
C LEU A 425 -6.80 -1.95 -10.34
N GLU A 426 -6.92 -2.08 -11.66
CA GLU A 426 -6.82 -0.95 -12.59
C GLU A 426 -7.91 0.10 -12.34
N HIS A 427 -9.14 -0.36 -12.08
CA HIS A 427 -10.25 0.50 -11.69
C HIS A 427 -9.95 1.22 -10.37
N HIS A 428 -9.52 0.49 -9.34
CA HIS A 428 -9.17 1.08 -8.03
C HIS A 428 -8.03 2.11 -8.11
N ILE A 429 -6.99 1.87 -8.90
CA ILE A 429 -5.89 2.83 -9.06
C ILE A 429 -6.37 4.09 -9.82
N THR A 430 -7.28 3.92 -10.77
CA THR A 430 -7.89 5.06 -11.48
C THR A 430 -8.73 5.91 -10.53
N ASP A 431 -9.55 5.28 -9.70
CA ASP A 431 -10.32 5.95 -8.65
C ASP A 431 -9.42 6.67 -7.63
N LEU A 432 -8.33 6.01 -7.19
CA LEU A 432 -7.33 6.60 -6.30
C LEU A 432 -6.71 7.87 -6.90
N ARG A 433 -6.37 7.84 -8.20
CA ARG A 433 -5.82 9.00 -8.89
C ARG A 433 -6.83 10.14 -8.97
N LYS A 434 -8.09 9.84 -9.35
CA LYS A 434 -9.18 10.82 -9.37
C LYS A 434 -9.38 11.45 -7.99
N TYR A 435 -9.41 10.64 -6.94
CA TYR A 435 -9.57 11.09 -5.56
C TYR A 435 -8.47 12.09 -5.16
N VAL A 436 -7.21 11.77 -5.44
CA VAL A 436 -6.07 12.65 -5.13
C VAL A 436 -6.14 13.97 -5.91
N HIS A 437 -6.53 13.91 -7.20
CA HIS A 437 -6.66 15.08 -8.05
C HIS A 437 -7.80 16.00 -7.58
N ASN A 438 -8.99 15.43 -7.32
CA ASN A 438 -10.14 16.18 -6.83
C ASN A 438 -9.82 16.89 -5.50
N LEU A 439 -9.11 16.22 -4.58
CA LEU A 439 -8.67 16.83 -3.32
C LEU A 439 -7.74 18.04 -3.51
N ALA A 440 -6.93 18.07 -4.58
CA ALA A 440 -6.00 19.15 -4.84
C ALA A 440 -6.66 20.36 -5.52
N GLU A 441 -7.63 20.11 -6.40
CA GLU A 441 -8.21 21.14 -7.28
C GLU A 441 -9.60 21.63 -6.86
N LEU A 442 -10.26 20.98 -5.90
CA LEU A 442 -11.61 21.36 -5.50
C LEU A 442 -11.64 22.74 -4.81
N GLU A 443 -12.20 23.73 -5.52
CA GLU A 443 -12.62 25.03 -5.01
C GLU A 443 -14.08 25.28 -5.39
N LYS A 444 -14.92 25.66 -4.41
CA LYS A 444 -16.37 25.82 -4.62
C LYS A 444 -16.96 27.06 -3.93
N PRO A 445 -16.53 28.28 -4.29
CA PRO A 445 -17.12 29.50 -3.74
C PRO A 445 -18.56 29.73 -4.23
N GLY A 446 -19.29 30.60 -3.52
CA GLY A 446 -20.61 31.09 -3.93
C GLY A 446 -21.78 30.42 -3.20
N THR A 447 -22.99 30.64 -3.71
CA THR A 447 -24.23 30.12 -3.11
C THR A 447 -24.87 29.04 -3.98
N TRP A 448 -25.12 27.92 -3.33
CA TRP A 448 -25.56 26.68 -3.95
C TRP A 448 -26.85 26.19 -3.32
N LEU A 449 -27.69 25.60 -4.16
CA LEU A 449 -28.88 24.88 -3.74
C LEU A 449 -28.53 23.40 -3.66
N SER A 450 -28.57 22.81 -2.47
CA SER A 450 -28.20 21.43 -2.22
C SER A 450 -29.40 20.53 -1.86
N PHE A 451 -29.19 19.23 -1.93
CA PHE A 451 -30.18 18.23 -1.59
C PHE A 451 -29.65 17.30 -0.48
N PHE A 452 -30.31 17.34 0.68
CA PHE A 452 -29.98 16.53 1.84
C PHE A 452 -31.01 15.41 2.01
N GLY A 453 -30.70 14.25 1.42
CA GLY A 453 -31.52 13.03 1.53
C GLY A 453 -31.00 12.08 2.59
N LEU A 454 -31.75 11.89 3.67
CA LEU A 454 -31.46 10.92 4.73
C LEU A 454 -32.13 9.58 4.46
N ILE A 455 -31.36 8.50 4.53
CA ILE A 455 -31.83 7.14 4.22
C ILE A 455 -31.67 6.28 5.49
N PRO A 456 -32.75 5.72 6.04
CA PRO A 456 -32.64 4.77 7.16
C PRO A 456 -31.86 3.51 6.76
N ARG A 457 -31.00 2.99 7.64
CA ARG A 457 -30.28 1.73 7.38
C ARG A 457 -31.06 0.51 7.90
N PRO A 458 -31.24 -0.55 7.10
CA PRO A 458 -32.09 -1.71 7.45
C PRO A 458 -31.60 -2.52 8.65
N ASN A 459 -30.28 -2.71 8.77
CA ASN A 459 -29.68 -3.70 9.69
C ASN A 459 -28.70 -3.10 10.70
N SER A 460 -28.59 -1.78 10.76
CA SER A 460 -27.64 -1.06 11.63
C SER A 460 -28.29 0.18 12.20
N LYS A 461 -27.87 0.59 13.41
CA LYS A 461 -28.32 1.86 13.97
C LYS A 461 -27.75 3.03 13.15
N GLY A 462 -28.61 3.92 12.66
CA GLY A 462 -28.19 5.18 12.04
C GLY A 462 -28.79 5.43 10.66
N PHE A 463 -28.25 6.44 9.99
CA PHE A 463 -28.68 6.90 8.68
C PHE A 463 -27.51 6.89 7.69
N ASP A 464 -27.84 6.72 6.42
CA ASP A 464 -27.00 7.11 5.29
C ASP A 464 -27.47 8.46 4.76
N VAL A 465 -26.59 9.13 4.02
CA VAL A 465 -26.87 10.37 3.30
C VAL A 465 -26.62 10.15 1.81
N GLY A 466 -27.49 10.70 0.97
CA GLY A 466 -27.31 10.75 -0.49
C GLY A 466 -26.25 11.79 -0.85
N VAL A 467 -25.12 11.34 -1.41
CA VAL A 467 -23.98 12.17 -1.83
C VAL A 467 -23.74 12.03 -3.32
N LYS A 468 -22.95 12.93 -3.91
CA LYS A 468 -22.52 12.75 -5.31
C LYS A 468 -21.68 11.49 -5.45
N LYS A 469 -21.89 10.74 -6.54
CA LYS A 469 -21.19 9.47 -6.79
C LYS A 469 -19.69 9.65 -6.99
N GLU A 470 -19.28 10.66 -7.75
CA GLU A 470 -17.88 10.95 -8.03
C GLU A 470 -17.19 11.70 -6.87
N ASP A 471 -17.93 12.55 -6.15
CA ASP A 471 -17.42 13.38 -5.04
C ASP A 471 -18.26 13.15 -3.77
N GLN A 472 -17.94 12.09 -3.04
CA GLN A 472 -18.75 11.65 -1.90
C GLN A 472 -18.66 12.57 -0.67
N ASP A 473 -17.77 13.56 -0.68
CA ASP A 473 -17.71 14.65 0.29
C ASP A 473 -18.73 15.75 0.02
N GLN A 474 -19.45 15.72 -1.12
CA GLN A 474 -20.43 16.74 -1.50
C GLN A 474 -21.86 16.18 -1.57
N LEU A 475 -22.82 17.04 -1.22
CA LEU A 475 -24.25 16.80 -1.50
C LEU A 475 -24.55 17.07 -2.99
N PRO A 476 -25.57 16.43 -3.59
CA PRO A 476 -26.12 16.87 -4.87
C PRO A 476 -26.50 18.35 -4.78
N ASP A 477 -26.04 19.16 -5.73
CA ASP A 477 -26.27 20.60 -5.69
C ASP A 477 -26.18 21.29 -7.06
N ALA A 478 -26.69 22.51 -7.11
CA ALA A 478 -26.67 23.39 -8.26
C ALA A 478 -26.36 24.83 -7.82
N GLN A 479 -25.41 25.49 -8.49
CA GLN A 479 -25.06 26.88 -8.18
C GLN A 479 -26.13 27.83 -8.71
N PHE A 480 -26.49 28.84 -7.91
CA PHE A 480 -27.42 29.88 -8.34
C PHE A 480 -26.92 31.31 -8.08
N LEU A 481 -25.93 31.49 -7.20
CA LEU A 481 -25.18 32.76 -7.08
C LEU A 481 -23.67 32.50 -7.05
N ALA A 482 -22.91 33.40 -7.66
CA ALA A 482 -21.45 33.37 -7.62
C ALA A 482 -20.88 33.89 -6.28
N SER A 483 -21.66 34.68 -5.54
CA SER A 483 -21.29 35.33 -4.28
C SER A 483 -22.22 34.94 -3.14
N GLU A 484 -21.93 35.46 -1.94
CA GLU A 484 -22.83 35.47 -0.79
C GLU A 484 -24.20 36.07 -1.14
N PRO A 485 -25.31 35.55 -0.61
CA PRO A 485 -26.64 36.09 -0.85
C PRO A 485 -26.82 37.46 -0.20
N GLU A 486 -27.40 38.41 -0.93
CA GLU A 486 -27.77 39.71 -0.36
C GLU A 486 -28.91 39.56 0.67
N PRO A 487 -29.04 40.45 1.67
CA PRO A 487 -30.06 40.32 2.72
C PRO A 487 -31.50 40.14 2.19
N TRP A 488 -31.87 40.88 1.14
CA TRP A 488 -33.19 40.75 0.52
C TRP A 488 -33.38 39.40 -0.21
N GLN A 489 -32.31 38.79 -0.70
CA GLN A 489 -32.35 37.46 -1.33
C GLN A 489 -32.57 36.39 -0.26
N ALA A 490 -31.91 36.52 0.90
CA ALA A 490 -32.14 35.65 2.04
C ALA A 490 -33.58 35.77 2.57
N GLU A 491 -34.11 37.00 2.71
CA GLU A 491 -35.52 37.24 3.07
C GLU A 491 -36.49 36.66 2.05
N PHE A 492 -36.16 36.75 0.76
CA PHE A 492 -36.95 36.13 -0.31
C PHE A 492 -37.01 34.61 -0.14
N LEU A 493 -35.87 33.95 0.09
CA LEU A 493 -35.79 32.50 0.32
C LEU A 493 -36.48 32.08 1.63
N GLN A 494 -36.47 32.94 2.66
CA GLN A 494 -37.17 32.70 3.94
C GLN A 494 -38.68 32.47 3.75
N ARG A 495 -39.30 33.11 2.76
CA ARG A 495 -40.72 32.90 2.44
C ARG A 495 -41.02 31.51 1.87
N MET A 496 -40.00 30.79 1.41
CA MET A 496 -40.10 29.42 0.92
C MET A 496 -39.85 28.37 2.01
N ASP A 497 -39.54 28.78 3.25
CA ASP A 497 -39.15 27.85 4.29
C ASP A 497 -40.24 26.81 4.60
N GLY A 498 -39.84 25.54 4.63
CA GLY A 498 -40.74 24.41 4.89
C GLY A 498 -41.67 24.03 3.75
N LEU A 499 -41.73 24.81 2.66
CA LEU A 499 -42.52 24.47 1.48
C LEU A 499 -41.97 23.19 0.83
N ARG A 500 -42.89 22.32 0.39
CA ARG A 500 -42.54 21.18 -0.46
C ARG A 500 -42.07 21.69 -1.82
N THR A 501 -41.24 20.91 -2.50
CA THR A 501 -40.66 21.26 -3.81
C THR A 501 -41.69 21.76 -4.82
N ARG A 502 -42.86 21.10 -4.94
CA ARG A 502 -43.94 21.55 -5.84
C ARG A 502 -44.49 22.93 -5.48
N SER A 503 -44.69 23.19 -4.18
CA SER A 503 -45.18 24.47 -3.67
C SER A 503 -44.13 25.57 -3.81
N ALA A 504 -42.86 25.24 -3.59
CA ALA A 504 -41.73 26.12 -3.82
C ALA A 504 -41.63 26.54 -5.30
N MET A 505 -41.77 25.59 -6.24
CA MET A 505 -41.81 25.91 -7.68
C MET A 505 -43.01 26.80 -8.04
N ALA A 506 -44.21 26.49 -7.52
CA ALA A 506 -45.40 27.31 -7.77
C ALA A 506 -45.26 28.75 -7.21
N PHE A 507 -44.58 28.90 -6.07
CA PHE A 507 -44.21 30.20 -5.52
C PHE A 507 -43.23 30.92 -6.44
N LEU A 508 -42.18 30.27 -6.93
CA LEU A 508 -41.19 30.88 -7.82
C LEU A 508 -41.79 31.30 -9.16
N GLU A 509 -42.68 30.49 -9.74
CA GLU A 509 -43.44 30.79 -10.98
C GLU A 509 -44.54 31.86 -10.78
N ASN A 510 -44.76 32.33 -9.54
CA ASN A 510 -45.83 33.23 -9.15
C ASN A 510 -47.24 32.76 -9.58
N ARG A 511 -47.46 31.44 -9.67
CA ARG A 511 -48.74 30.87 -10.16
C ARG A 511 -49.95 31.22 -9.29
N ASN A 512 -49.72 31.53 -8.02
CA ASN A 512 -50.77 31.85 -7.07
C ASN A 512 -50.99 33.36 -6.89
N ASN A 513 -50.33 34.23 -7.66
CA ASN A 513 -50.33 35.69 -7.47
C ASN A 513 -50.12 36.11 -6.00
N THR A 514 -49.27 35.36 -5.27
CA THR A 514 -48.98 35.62 -3.86
C THR A 514 -48.32 36.98 -3.66
N ASP A 515 -47.53 37.43 -4.65
CA ASP A 515 -46.98 38.78 -4.71
C ASP A 515 -47.62 39.50 -5.91
N MET A 516 -48.52 40.45 -5.63
CA MET A 516 -49.28 41.20 -6.66
C MET A 516 -48.37 42.06 -7.58
N LEU A 517 -47.12 42.37 -7.17
CA LEU A 517 -46.07 42.95 -8.02
C LEU A 517 -44.67 42.54 -7.50
N ARG A 518 -44.05 41.50 -8.08
CA ARG A 518 -42.61 41.27 -7.88
C ARG A 518 -41.80 42.31 -8.66
N ASP A 519 -40.84 42.94 -7.99
CA ASP A 519 -39.81 43.76 -8.62
C ASP A 519 -39.10 42.95 -9.73
N PRO A 520 -38.76 43.55 -10.90
CA PRO A 520 -37.92 42.92 -11.92
C PRO A 520 -36.70 42.15 -11.39
N ARG A 521 -36.04 42.66 -10.33
CA ARG A 521 -34.90 41.97 -9.69
C ARG A 521 -35.30 40.67 -9.01
N GLN A 522 -36.44 40.67 -8.31
CA GLN A 522 -36.99 39.47 -7.66
C GLN A 522 -37.46 38.45 -8.70
N GLN A 523 -37.99 38.89 -9.84
CA GLN A 523 -38.38 37.99 -10.94
C GLN A 523 -37.15 37.28 -11.52
N TYR A 524 -36.07 38.03 -11.79
CA TYR A 524 -34.82 37.46 -12.26
C TYR A 524 -34.22 36.46 -11.24
N PHE A 525 -34.19 36.84 -9.96
CA PHE A 525 -33.71 35.93 -8.91
C PHE A 525 -34.56 34.67 -8.81
N ALA A 526 -35.90 34.78 -8.86
CA ALA A 526 -36.80 33.63 -8.85
C ALA A 526 -36.56 32.70 -10.04
N SER A 527 -36.33 33.23 -11.25
CA SER A 527 -35.98 32.40 -12.41
C SER A 527 -34.64 31.67 -12.25
N THR A 528 -33.66 32.31 -11.58
CA THR A 528 -32.35 31.72 -11.32
C THR A 528 -32.44 30.57 -10.32
N VAL A 529 -33.23 30.74 -9.25
CA VAL A 529 -33.51 29.68 -8.26
C VAL A 529 -34.30 28.53 -8.90
N LEU A 530 -35.29 28.83 -9.74
CA LEU A 530 -36.09 27.82 -10.44
C LEU A 530 -35.23 26.99 -11.40
N HIS A 531 -34.27 27.62 -12.10
CA HIS A 531 -33.31 26.93 -12.94
C HIS A 531 -32.43 25.98 -12.11
N ALA A 532 -31.91 26.45 -10.97
CA ALA A 532 -31.12 25.60 -10.06
C ALA A 532 -31.93 24.43 -9.49
N MET A 533 -33.20 24.64 -9.13
CA MET A 533 -34.11 23.56 -8.73
C MET A 533 -34.30 22.52 -9.83
N THR A 534 -34.45 22.98 -11.08
CA THR A 534 -34.60 22.10 -12.25
C THR A 534 -33.34 21.26 -12.47
N GLN A 535 -32.15 21.86 -12.37
CA GLN A 535 -30.88 21.13 -12.43
C GLN A 535 -30.74 20.12 -11.30
N LEU A 536 -31.16 20.48 -10.08
CA LEU A 536 -31.11 19.59 -8.93
C LEU A 536 -32.05 18.37 -9.11
N SER A 537 -33.21 18.58 -9.73
CA SER A 537 -34.19 17.50 -9.99
C SER A 537 -33.66 16.39 -10.89
N GLN A 538 -32.68 16.69 -11.75
CA GLN A 538 -32.04 15.70 -12.64
C GLN A 538 -31.00 14.86 -11.92
N GLN A 539 -30.47 15.35 -10.79
CA GLN A 539 -29.42 14.66 -10.03
C GLN A 539 -29.98 13.67 -9.01
N VAL A 540 -31.22 13.85 -8.53
CA VAL A 540 -31.79 13.06 -7.42
C VAL A 540 -33.03 12.26 -7.85
N PRO A 541 -33.39 11.18 -7.12
CA PRO A 541 -34.60 10.43 -7.41
C PRO A 541 -35.87 11.29 -7.37
N ALA A 542 -36.79 11.04 -8.31
CA ALA A 542 -38.01 11.83 -8.45
C ALA A 542 -38.90 11.80 -7.20
N ASP A 543 -38.94 10.67 -6.49
CA ASP A 543 -39.72 10.51 -5.25
C ASP A 543 -39.15 11.38 -4.12
N TRP A 544 -37.82 11.39 -3.98
CA TRP A 544 -37.13 12.24 -3.02
C TRP A 544 -37.41 13.71 -3.32
N TYR A 545 -37.27 14.10 -4.59
CA TYR A 545 -37.50 15.47 -5.03
C TYR A 545 -38.93 15.92 -4.74
N ARG A 546 -39.93 15.04 -4.88
CA ARG A 546 -41.34 15.37 -4.64
C ARG A 546 -41.65 15.64 -3.16
N GLU A 547 -41.03 14.90 -2.26
CA GLU A 547 -41.31 14.96 -0.82
C GLU A 547 -40.41 15.92 -0.04
N ALA A 548 -39.33 16.38 -0.67
CA ALA A 548 -38.38 17.29 -0.04
C ALA A 548 -39.00 18.63 0.34
N ARG A 549 -38.47 19.21 1.42
CA ARG A 549 -38.88 20.52 1.95
C ARG A 549 -37.71 21.49 1.96
N PHE A 550 -37.94 22.72 1.53
CA PHE A 550 -36.91 23.75 1.45
C PHE A 550 -36.49 24.25 2.84
N CYS A 551 -35.20 24.33 3.12
CA CYS A 551 -34.60 24.93 4.31
C CYS A 551 -34.01 26.29 3.95
N ALA A 552 -34.63 27.36 4.45
CA ALA A 552 -34.18 28.73 4.24
C ALA A 552 -33.07 29.16 5.18
N ARG A 553 -32.77 28.41 6.25
CA ARG A 553 -31.61 28.68 7.11
C ARG A 553 -30.34 28.44 6.28
N PRO A 554 -29.52 29.48 6.00
CA PRO A 554 -28.27 29.30 5.28
C PRO A 554 -27.29 28.52 6.13
N VAL A 555 -26.56 27.59 5.50
CA VAL A 555 -25.50 26.82 6.15
C VAL A 555 -24.21 26.91 5.34
N PHE A 556 -23.07 26.70 6.01
CA PHE A 556 -21.75 26.94 5.44
C PHE A 556 -20.96 25.65 5.32
N ALA A 557 -20.37 25.42 4.15
CA ALA A 557 -19.47 24.30 3.90
C ALA A 557 -18.07 24.78 3.50
N HIS A 558 -17.07 23.99 3.89
CA HIS A 558 -15.65 24.23 3.61
C HIS A 558 -15.11 23.12 2.71
N TYR A 559 -15.28 23.26 1.40
CA TYR A 559 -14.78 22.28 0.42
C TYR A 559 -13.35 22.58 -0.08
N GLY A 560 -12.88 23.82 0.08
CA GLY A 560 -11.58 24.26 -0.43
C GLY A 560 -10.37 23.73 0.36
N HIS A 561 -9.37 23.21 -0.36
CA HIS A 561 -8.09 22.77 0.21
C HIS A 561 -6.90 23.72 -0.11
N SER A 562 -7.13 24.70 -1.00
CA SER A 562 -6.13 25.64 -1.51
C SER A 562 -5.89 26.81 -0.55
N ASN A 563 -4.61 27.19 -0.40
CA ASN A 563 -4.17 28.30 0.44
C ASN A 563 -4.28 29.67 -0.28
N ARG A 564 -4.66 29.68 -1.57
CA ARG A 564 -4.69 30.91 -2.38
C ARG A 564 -5.80 31.86 -1.97
N ASN A 565 -6.93 31.33 -1.49
CA ASN A 565 -8.02 32.10 -0.93
C ASN A 565 -8.28 31.65 0.50
N ARG A 566 -7.75 32.40 1.48
CA ARG A 566 -8.25 32.32 2.86
C ARG A 566 -9.76 32.57 2.83
N GLY A 567 -10.59 31.53 3.03
CA GLY A 567 -12.02 31.72 3.30
C GLY A 567 -12.97 31.76 2.10
N ALA A 568 -12.72 31.01 1.02
CA ALA A 568 -13.78 30.75 0.03
C ALA A 568 -14.85 29.82 0.64
N VAL A 569 -15.85 30.41 1.30
CA VAL A 569 -16.95 29.69 1.94
C VAL A 569 -18.02 29.35 0.90
N THR A 570 -18.57 28.14 0.99
CA THR A 570 -19.72 27.73 0.19
C THR A 570 -20.99 27.95 1.01
N TRP A 571 -21.86 28.83 0.54
CA TRP A 571 -23.19 29.03 1.12
C TRP A 571 -24.16 27.98 0.56
N LEU A 572 -24.89 27.30 1.43
CA LEU A 572 -25.82 26.26 1.05
C LEU A 572 -27.23 26.59 1.54
N TYR A 573 -28.19 26.55 0.62
CA TYR A 573 -29.62 26.39 0.91
C TYR A 573 -30.02 24.99 0.52
N SER A 574 -30.83 24.30 1.32
CA SER A 574 -30.96 22.85 1.16
C SER A 574 -32.40 22.38 1.11
N PHE A 575 -32.71 21.46 0.20
CA PHE A 575 -33.91 20.66 0.27
C PHE A 575 -33.64 19.44 1.15
N CYS A 576 -34.46 19.22 2.17
CA CYS A 576 -34.30 18.12 3.12
C CYS A 576 -35.41 17.08 2.95
N VAL A 577 -35.06 15.80 3.00
CA VAL A 577 -36.02 14.68 2.94
C VAL A 577 -35.53 13.48 3.75
N ILE A 578 -36.47 12.73 4.34
CA ILE A 578 -36.22 11.37 4.81
C ILE A 578 -36.71 10.44 3.71
N ALA A 579 -35.78 9.83 3.00
CA ALA A 579 -36.01 8.92 1.89
C ALA A 579 -36.50 7.55 2.36
N ASP A 580 -37.30 6.89 1.52
CA ASP A 580 -37.59 5.47 1.67
C ASP A 580 -36.32 4.64 1.44
N MET A 581 -36.09 3.67 2.32
CA MET A 581 -35.01 2.71 2.26
C MET A 581 -35.04 1.86 0.98
N HIS A 582 -36.24 1.59 0.47
CA HIS A 582 -36.47 0.76 -0.71
C HIS A 582 -36.28 1.53 -2.03
N THR A 583 -36.12 2.85 -2.01
CA THR A 583 -35.83 3.61 -3.23
C THR A 583 -34.48 3.16 -3.80
N SER A 584 -34.52 2.55 -4.98
CA SER A 584 -33.30 2.17 -5.71
C SER A 584 -32.60 3.42 -6.21
N LEU A 585 -31.39 3.66 -5.69
CA LEU A 585 -30.50 4.71 -6.19
C LEU A 585 -29.82 4.34 -7.51
N GLU A 586 -29.93 3.08 -7.94
CA GLU A 586 -29.30 2.59 -9.17
C GLU A 586 -29.90 3.24 -10.42
N ALA A 587 -31.16 3.69 -10.34
CA ALA A 587 -31.83 4.44 -11.40
C ALA A 587 -31.26 5.86 -11.60
N CYS A 588 -30.55 6.42 -10.61
CA CYS A 588 -29.91 7.74 -10.70
C CYS A 588 -28.39 7.58 -10.76
N HIS A 589 -27.80 7.73 -11.95
CA HIS A 589 -26.36 7.55 -12.17
C HIS A 589 -25.45 8.48 -11.34
N GLY A 590 -25.98 9.58 -10.77
CA GLY A 590 -25.20 10.63 -10.09
C GLY A 590 -25.12 10.56 -8.56
N VAL A 591 -25.86 9.68 -7.88
CA VAL A 591 -25.96 9.65 -6.40
C VAL A 591 -25.46 8.33 -5.83
N ALA A 592 -24.74 8.41 -4.71
CA ALA A 592 -24.28 7.27 -3.93
C ALA A 592 -24.73 7.37 -2.47
N ARG A 593 -24.79 6.23 -1.77
CA ARG A 593 -25.02 6.18 -0.32
C ARG A 593 -23.70 6.35 0.43
N SER A 594 -23.67 7.21 1.43
CA SER A 594 -22.55 7.33 2.37
C SER A 594 -23.04 7.28 3.81
N PRO A 595 -22.35 6.56 4.72
CA PRO A 595 -22.65 6.61 6.14
C PRO A 595 -22.69 8.04 6.66
N LEU A 596 -23.79 8.47 7.29
CA LEU A 596 -23.93 9.83 7.81
C LEU A 596 -22.77 10.20 8.73
N THR A 597 -22.35 9.28 9.61
CA THR A 597 -21.21 9.47 10.52
C THR A 597 -19.91 9.74 9.77
N PHE A 598 -19.67 9.03 8.66
CA PHE A 598 -18.48 9.22 7.85
C PHE A 598 -18.54 10.52 7.04
N PHE A 599 -19.71 10.84 6.48
CA PHE A 599 -19.93 12.11 5.80
C PHE A 599 -19.71 13.30 6.75
N SER A 600 -20.26 13.24 7.97
CA SER A 600 -20.02 14.21 9.04
C SER A 600 -18.53 14.33 9.39
N ALA A 601 -17.79 13.21 9.44
CA ALA A 601 -16.35 13.23 9.69
C ALA A 601 -15.58 13.92 8.56
N ARG A 602 -15.96 13.73 7.29
CA ARG A 602 -15.34 14.39 6.13
C ARG A 602 -15.43 15.92 6.24
N GLN A 603 -16.60 16.46 6.61
CA GLN A 603 -16.82 17.92 6.72
C GLN A 603 -15.99 18.60 7.80
N ARG A 604 -15.38 17.83 8.72
CA ARG A 604 -14.55 18.33 9.81
C ARG A 604 -13.07 18.36 9.47
N CYS A 605 -12.67 17.72 8.37
CA CYS A 605 -11.26 17.49 8.04
C CYS A 605 -10.68 18.43 6.98
N TYR A 606 -11.23 19.63 6.83
CA TYR A 606 -10.66 20.63 5.93
C TYR A 606 -9.39 21.26 6.50
N LYS A 607 -8.58 21.86 5.64
CA LYS A 607 -7.30 22.47 6.03
C LYS A 607 -7.53 23.68 6.94
N GLY A 608 -6.93 23.68 8.12
CA GLY A 608 -7.12 24.76 9.11
C GLY A 608 -8.40 24.66 9.94
N SER A 609 -9.10 23.52 9.88
CA SER A 609 -10.28 23.26 10.72
C SER A 609 -9.97 23.37 12.23
N PRO A 610 -10.83 24.04 13.03
CA PRO A 610 -10.68 24.09 14.48
C PRO A 610 -10.82 22.71 15.13
N ASP A 611 -11.53 21.78 14.48
CA ASP A 611 -11.71 20.40 14.93
C ASP A 611 -10.40 19.60 15.02
N HIS A 612 -9.33 20.05 14.37
CA HIS A 612 -8.01 19.45 14.50
C HIS A 612 -7.47 19.62 15.93
N ALA A 613 -7.67 20.77 16.56
CA ALA A 613 -7.24 21.01 17.93
C ALA A 613 -8.04 20.16 18.94
N ILE A 614 -9.34 19.99 18.68
CA ILE A 614 -10.21 19.11 19.46
C ILE A 614 -9.74 17.66 19.33
N LEU A 615 -9.46 17.20 18.09
CA LEU A 615 -8.93 15.86 17.83
C LEU A 615 -7.61 15.61 18.57
N VAL A 616 -6.67 16.56 18.52
CA VAL A 616 -5.38 16.46 19.25
C VAL A 616 -5.64 16.28 20.74
N ARG A 617 -6.50 17.11 21.34
CA ARG A 617 -6.85 17.02 22.76
C ARG A 617 -7.46 15.67 23.11
N ASP A 618 -8.42 15.20 22.32
CA ASP A 618 -9.13 13.94 22.57
C ASP A 618 -8.16 12.74 22.49
N ILE A 619 -7.24 12.75 21.52
CA ILE A 619 -6.18 11.74 21.40
C ILE A 619 -5.25 11.77 22.61
N HIS A 620 -4.80 12.95 23.05
CA HIS A 620 -3.95 13.07 24.23
C HIS A 620 -4.65 12.59 25.51
N GLN A 621 -5.97 12.85 25.64
CA GLN A 621 -6.76 12.38 26.78
C GLN A 621 -6.96 10.86 26.77
N GLU A 622 -7.17 10.27 25.60
CA GLU A 622 -7.43 8.84 25.46
C GLU A 622 -6.14 8.02 25.58
N PHE A 623 -5.09 8.39 24.83
CA PHE A 623 -3.84 7.63 24.78
C PHE A 623 -2.86 8.03 25.89
N GLY A 624 -2.86 9.28 26.35
CA GLY A 624 -1.88 9.78 27.33
C GLY A 624 -1.81 8.95 28.62
N PRO A 625 -2.94 8.70 29.33
CA PRO A 625 -2.95 7.89 30.54
C PRO A 625 -2.56 6.42 30.30
N LEU A 626 -2.97 5.84 29.16
CA LEU A 626 -2.70 4.45 28.82
C LEU A 626 -1.21 4.22 28.58
N LEU A 627 -0.56 5.16 27.89
CA LEU A 627 0.86 5.14 27.59
C LEU A 627 1.72 5.43 28.84
N ALA A 628 1.24 6.28 29.76
CA ALA A 628 1.94 6.59 31.01
C ALA A 628 1.84 5.46 32.07
N ARG A 629 0.66 4.80 32.19
CA ARG A 629 0.38 3.85 33.28
C ARG A 629 1.17 2.55 33.19
N ARG A 630 1.56 2.09 31.99
CA ARG A 630 2.31 0.84 31.81
C ARG A 630 3.84 0.98 31.87
N MET A 631 4.39 2.19 31.72
CA MET A 631 5.84 2.41 31.93
C MET A 631 6.26 2.23 33.40
N VAL A 632 5.38 2.58 34.35
CA VAL A 632 5.68 2.48 35.78
C VAL A 632 5.67 1.02 36.28
N SER A 633 5.00 0.10 35.59
CA SER A 633 4.99 -1.32 35.99
C SER A 633 6.28 -2.08 35.63
N GLY A 634 7.16 -1.50 34.80
CA GLY A 634 8.48 -2.06 34.48
C GLY A 634 9.52 -1.90 35.60
N ASN A 635 9.20 -1.18 36.69
CA ASN A 635 10.11 -0.89 37.80
C ASN A 635 9.72 -1.57 39.12
N LYS A 636 9.05 -2.74 39.07
CA LYS A 636 8.85 -3.53 40.29
C LYS A 636 10.13 -4.32 40.59
N PRO A 637 10.73 -4.21 41.80
CA PRO A 637 11.82 -5.07 42.21
C PRO A 637 11.32 -6.53 42.25
N PRO A 638 12.21 -7.53 42.08
CA PRO A 638 11.81 -8.93 42.00
C PRO A 638 11.08 -9.30 43.28
N ARG A 639 9.79 -9.64 43.16
CA ARG A 639 9.02 -10.17 44.29
C ARG A 639 9.56 -11.56 44.59
N ASP A 640 10.24 -11.66 45.73
CA ASP A 640 10.64 -12.90 46.36
C ASP A 640 9.46 -13.88 46.41
N ARG A 641 9.64 -15.03 45.75
CA ARG A 641 8.75 -16.18 45.90
C ARG A 641 8.95 -16.76 47.30
N SER A 642 8.05 -16.46 48.23
CA SER A 642 7.89 -17.27 49.43
C SER A 642 6.44 -17.36 49.89
N ARG A 643 5.93 -18.59 49.77
CA ARG A 643 4.94 -19.27 50.62
C ARG A 643 3.64 -18.53 50.97
N ARG A 644 2.53 -19.13 50.52
CA ARG A 644 1.35 -19.51 51.33
C ARG A 644 0.51 -20.48 50.50
N ILE A 645 0.67 -21.78 50.76
CA ILE A 645 -0.16 -22.59 51.67
C ILE A 645 -1.61 -22.68 51.15
N SER A 646 -1.91 -23.89 50.68
CA SER A 646 -3.21 -24.41 50.32
C SER A 646 -4.19 -24.35 51.51
N LEU A 647 -5.41 -23.93 51.22
CA LEU A 647 -6.56 -24.26 52.06
C LEU A 647 -7.71 -24.73 51.17
N HIS A 648 -7.87 -26.05 51.18
CA HIS A 648 -9.08 -26.74 50.73
C HIS A 648 -10.24 -26.37 51.65
N ARG A 649 -11.43 -26.11 51.07
CA ARG A 649 -12.70 -26.31 51.78
C ARG A 649 -13.75 -26.94 50.85
N SER A 650 -14.01 -28.21 51.14
CA SER A 650 -15.17 -29.06 50.83
C SER A 650 -16.53 -28.38 51.15
N LYS A 651 -17.73 -28.73 50.68
CA LYS A 651 -18.45 -29.90 50.12
C LYS A 651 -19.81 -29.29 49.61
N THR A 652 -20.54 -29.83 48.64
CA THR A 652 -21.60 -30.85 48.82
C THR A 652 -22.15 -31.37 47.47
N PRO A 653 -22.83 -32.55 47.45
CA PRO A 653 -22.92 -33.44 46.28
C PRO A 653 -24.34 -33.60 45.69
N LYS A 654 -24.45 -34.11 44.45
CA LYS A 654 -25.64 -34.88 43.98
C LYS A 654 -25.22 -36.06 43.09
N LYS A 655 -25.95 -37.17 43.27
CA LYS A 655 -25.72 -38.57 42.87
C LYS A 655 -26.20 -38.91 41.43
N VAL A 656 -25.39 -39.64 40.65
CA VAL A 656 -25.53 -41.05 40.09
C VAL A 656 -26.96 -41.61 39.90
N PRO A 657 -27.34 -42.37 38.82
CA PRO A 657 -26.74 -43.65 38.34
C PRO A 657 -26.50 -43.79 36.81
N GLN A 658 -25.46 -44.47 36.28
CA GLN A 658 -24.90 -45.84 36.38
C GLN A 658 -25.52 -46.83 35.36
N ALA A 659 -24.72 -47.27 34.36
CA ALA A 659 -24.79 -48.58 33.70
C ALA A 659 -23.46 -48.90 32.94
N LEU A 660 -22.94 -50.11 33.17
CA LEU A 660 -21.76 -50.81 32.61
C LEU A 660 -22.26 -51.92 31.61
N PRO A 661 -21.48 -52.91 31.11
CA PRO A 661 -20.08 -53.01 30.63
C PRO A 661 -19.91 -53.85 29.32
N SER A 662 -18.67 -53.94 28.77
CA SER A 662 -18.02 -55.15 28.17
C SER A 662 -16.66 -54.77 27.55
N SER A 663 -15.50 -55.13 28.13
CA SER A 663 -14.68 -56.36 28.02
C SER A 663 -13.76 -56.48 26.78
N THR A 664 -12.47 -56.15 27.01
CA THR A 664 -11.12 -56.65 26.57
C THR A 664 -10.96 -57.92 25.68
N PRO A 665 -9.74 -58.38 25.25
CA PRO A 665 -8.35 -57.82 25.26
C PRO A 665 -7.52 -58.04 23.95
N HIS A 666 -6.33 -57.42 23.79
CA HIS A 666 -4.99 -58.06 23.68
C HIS A 666 -3.86 -57.14 23.17
N LEU A 667 -2.64 -57.46 23.61
CA LEU A 667 -1.38 -56.71 23.56
C LEU A 667 -0.54 -56.87 22.26
N SER A 668 0.35 -55.88 22.09
CA SER A 668 1.79 -55.98 21.74
C SER A 668 2.21 -55.47 20.35
N GLY A 669 3.20 -54.56 20.35
CA GLY A 669 3.91 -54.19 19.12
C GLY A 669 4.57 -52.81 19.14
N SER A 670 5.58 -52.61 19.99
CA SER A 670 6.48 -51.44 19.99
C SER A 670 7.09 -51.17 18.61
N ARG A 671 7.01 -49.93 18.12
CA ARG A 671 8.06 -49.31 17.29
C ARG A 671 8.07 -47.78 17.46
N ARG A 672 9.27 -47.30 17.79
CA ARG A 672 9.70 -45.93 18.09
C ARG A 672 9.46 -44.97 16.91
N SER A 673 8.96 -43.78 17.19
CA SER A 673 9.30 -42.56 16.44
C SER A 673 9.50 -41.41 17.42
N SER A 674 10.76 -41.06 17.63
CA SER A 674 11.21 -39.89 18.37
C SER A 674 10.94 -38.64 17.52
N SER A 675 10.03 -37.79 17.96
CA SER A 675 9.88 -36.41 17.49
C SER A 675 11.00 -35.55 18.11
N LEU A 676 12.01 -35.23 17.32
CA LEU A 676 12.98 -34.19 17.66
C LEU A 676 12.34 -32.81 17.41
N GLY A 677 12.44 -31.97 18.43
CA GLY A 677 11.80 -30.67 18.52
C GLY A 677 12.28 -29.67 17.48
N HIS A 678 11.35 -28.81 17.10
CA HIS A 678 11.59 -27.54 16.45
C HIS A 678 12.45 -26.66 17.36
N SER A 679 13.71 -26.47 17.00
CA SER A 679 14.54 -25.39 17.52
C SER A 679 14.26 -24.15 16.68
N ASP A 680 13.52 -23.20 17.23
CA ASP A 680 13.43 -21.84 16.71
C ASP A 680 14.71 -21.09 17.08
N CYS A 681 15.59 -20.91 16.10
CA CYS A 681 16.75 -20.04 16.18
C CYS A 681 16.69 -19.03 15.03
N THR A 682 16.16 -17.85 15.32
CA THR A 682 16.21 -16.66 14.47
C THR A 682 17.43 -15.82 14.86
N SER A 683 18.60 -16.19 14.34
CA SER A 683 19.77 -15.31 14.31
C SER A 683 19.89 -14.73 12.90
N VAL A 684 19.50 -13.47 12.72
CA VAL A 684 19.90 -12.68 11.55
C VAL A 684 20.94 -11.69 12.03
N HIS A 685 22.18 -12.04 11.72
CA HIS A 685 23.36 -11.20 11.77
C HIS A 685 23.16 -10.05 10.77
N GLU A 686 23.13 -8.82 11.27
CA GLU A 686 23.15 -7.61 10.46
C GLU A 686 24.62 -7.26 10.21
N LEU A 687 25.06 -7.37 8.94
CA LEU A 687 26.35 -6.89 8.48
C LEU A 687 26.19 -5.40 8.17
N VAL A 688 26.70 -4.55 9.07
CA VAL A 688 27.02 -3.15 8.80
C VAL A 688 28.47 -2.93 9.22
N ASP A 689 29.29 -2.54 8.26
CA ASP A 689 30.68 -2.15 8.44
C ASP A 689 30.80 -1.00 9.45
N TYR A 690 31.57 -1.22 10.51
CA TYR A 690 31.99 -0.19 11.46
C TYR A 690 33.39 0.33 11.08
N PRO A 691 33.63 1.65 11.05
CA PRO A 691 34.98 2.18 10.92
C PRO A 691 35.70 2.08 12.27
N GLY A 692 36.82 1.35 12.27
CA GLY A 692 37.63 1.09 13.46
C GLY A 692 38.31 2.34 14.02
N LYS A 693 38.10 2.59 15.32
CA LYS A 693 39.00 3.36 16.17
C LYS A 693 40.09 2.42 16.68
N MET A 694 41.34 2.70 16.33
CA MET A 694 42.52 2.00 16.85
C MET A 694 43.17 2.91 17.90
N GLY A 695 43.36 2.39 19.11
CA GLY A 695 44.11 3.02 20.18
C GLY A 695 45.45 2.33 20.38
N ASP A 696 46.50 3.15 20.36
CA ASP A 696 47.79 3.08 21.06
C ASP A 696 48.69 1.83 20.97
N VAL A 697 49.93 2.04 20.50
CA VAL A 697 51.19 1.79 21.24
C VAL A 697 52.41 2.05 20.31
N THR A 698 53.21 3.04 20.73
CA THR A 698 54.67 3.30 20.50
C THR A 698 55.28 3.26 19.09
N VAL A 699 55.98 4.34 18.71
CA VAL A 699 57.47 4.42 18.60
C VAL A 699 57.89 5.80 18.04
N GLU A 700 59.10 6.17 18.46
CA GLU A 700 59.93 7.35 18.33
C GLU A 700 60.05 8.13 16.99
N GLU A 701 60.51 9.37 17.20
CA GLU A 701 61.48 10.17 16.41
C GLU A 701 61.08 10.97 15.15
N ARG A 702 61.36 12.28 15.29
CA ARG A 702 61.99 13.21 14.33
C ARG A 702 61.13 14.01 13.33
N SER A 703 61.03 15.29 13.71
CA SER A 703 61.66 16.43 13.01
C SER A 703 60.87 17.20 11.94
N GLY A 704 60.78 18.51 12.19
CA GLY A 704 60.53 19.59 11.21
C GLY A 704 59.06 19.93 11.01
N GLY A 705 58.57 21.15 11.20
CA GLY A 705 59.22 22.42 11.51
C GLY A 705 58.19 23.55 11.41
N SER A 706 58.37 24.54 12.28
CA SER A 706 58.08 25.97 12.15
C SER A 706 56.69 26.53 11.78
N GLN A 707 56.13 27.24 12.78
CA GLN A 707 55.76 28.68 12.84
C GLN A 707 54.52 29.13 12.02
N ILE A 708 53.55 29.92 12.52
CA ILE A 708 53.55 31.28 13.14
C ILE A 708 52.14 31.43 13.84
N ALA A 709 51.97 31.58 15.17
CA ALA A 709 51.94 32.80 16.03
C ALA A 709 50.94 33.90 15.55
N LEU A 710 49.94 34.40 16.30
CA LEU A 710 49.98 35.33 17.46
C LEU A 710 48.51 35.58 17.93
N GLU A 711 48.19 35.41 19.22
CA GLU A 711 47.84 36.48 20.22
C GLU A 711 46.32 36.76 20.34
N GLN A 712 45.67 37.00 21.48
CA GLN A 712 45.94 37.16 22.94
C GLN A 712 44.54 37.01 23.64
N GLN A 713 44.36 36.22 24.72
CA GLN A 713 44.42 36.59 26.16
C GLN A 713 43.44 37.72 26.57
N GLN A 714 42.64 37.67 27.66
CA GLN A 714 42.81 37.07 29.00
C GLN A 714 41.50 37.16 29.84
N GLN A 715 41.37 36.24 30.82
CA GLN A 715 40.75 36.35 32.18
C GLN A 715 39.23 36.61 32.30
N GLN A 716 38.37 35.79 32.93
CA GLN A 716 38.38 35.02 34.20
C GLN A 716 38.57 35.85 35.49
N GLN A 717 37.43 36.31 36.01
CA GLN A 717 37.04 36.63 37.40
C GLN A 717 35.49 36.62 37.38
N GLN A 718 34.66 36.10 38.29
CA GLN A 718 34.83 35.64 39.66
C GLN A 718 33.48 34.98 40.08
N GLN A 719 33.52 33.68 40.37
CA GLN A 719 33.06 33.14 41.65
C GLN A 719 31.61 33.44 42.13
N GLN A 720 30.67 32.51 41.86
CA GLN A 720 29.74 31.99 42.89
C GLN A 720 29.15 30.62 42.46
N ARG A 721 29.61 29.59 43.18
CA ARG A 721 28.99 28.27 43.44
C ARG A 721 27.49 28.41 43.78
N GLU A 722 26.58 27.43 43.70
CA GLU A 722 26.52 25.99 43.39
C GLU A 722 25.01 25.64 43.38
N ASN A 723 24.62 24.57 42.69
CA ASN A 723 23.47 23.68 42.98
C ASN A 723 22.06 24.28 43.21
N ASN A 724 21.16 24.11 42.22
CA ASN A 724 20.12 23.07 42.24
C ASN A 724 19.12 23.19 41.08
N VAL A 725 18.60 22.01 40.71
CA VAL A 725 17.62 21.66 39.67
C VAL A 725 16.25 22.30 39.93
N TRP A 726 15.57 22.82 38.88
CA TRP A 726 14.13 22.63 38.52
C TRP A 726 13.60 23.69 37.52
N GLY A 727 13.08 23.24 36.36
CA GLY A 727 11.86 23.77 35.70
C GLY A 727 11.84 25.16 35.03
N GLY A 728 11.44 25.22 33.75
CA GLY A 728 10.95 26.46 33.14
C GLY A 728 10.86 26.46 31.62
N ILE A 729 9.64 26.32 31.10
CA ILE A 729 9.25 26.55 29.70
C ILE A 729 9.44 28.04 29.38
N LEU A 730 10.20 28.36 28.33
CA LEU A 730 10.24 29.69 27.72
C LEU A 730 9.36 29.70 26.47
N VAL A 731 8.17 30.30 26.60
CA VAL A 731 7.31 30.71 25.49
C VAL A 731 7.77 32.10 25.05
N ASN A 732 8.21 32.25 23.80
CA ASN A 732 8.27 33.56 23.16
C ASN A 732 6.91 33.85 22.52
N SER A 733 6.18 34.78 23.13
CA SER A 733 4.91 35.31 22.65
C SER A 733 5.14 36.58 21.85
N GLU A 734 4.85 36.55 20.55
CA GLU A 734 4.39 37.72 19.80
C GLU A 734 3.28 37.27 18.82
N THR A 735 2.04 37.40 19.27
CA THR A 735 0.86 37.46 18.41
C THR A 735 0.15 38.78 18.69
N VAL A 736 0.34 39.74 17.78
CA VAL A 736 -0.39 41.00 17.77
C VAL A 736 -1.83 40.71 17.32
N ILE A 737 -2.79 40.87 18.23
CA ILE A 737 -4.22 40.91 17.91
C ILE A 737 -4.66 42.36 18.09
N LYS A 738 -5.03 43.02 16.98
CA LYS A 738 -5.81 44.26 17.02
C LYS A 738 -7.25 43.89 17.31
N SER A 739 -7.75 44.32 18.46
CA SER A 739 -9.17 44.27 18.83
C SER A 739 -9.68 45.71 18.98
N ASP A 740 -10.41 46.18 17.98
CA ASP A 740 -11.26 47.36 18.12
C ASP A 740 -12.66 46.91 18.55
N SER A 741 -13.01 47.20 19.80
CA SER A 741 -14.35 47.69 20.16
C SER A 741 -14.31 48.19 21.61
N LYS A 742 -14.33 49.52 21.73
CA LYS A 742 -14.53 50.25 22.98
C LYS A 742 -15.93 50.00 23.52
N SER A 743 -16.04 49.65 24.80
CA SER A 743 -17.00 50.31 25.69
C SER A 743 -16.47 50.22 27.13
N ASP A 744 -16.27 51.41 27.70
CA ASP A 744 -15.82 51.67 29.06
C ASP A 744 -16.85 51.18 30.09
N TYR A 745 -16.41 50.59 31.20
CA TYR A 745 -16.74 51.08 32.55
C TYR A 745 -15.78 50.47 33.58
N SER A 746 -15.53 51.26 34.62
CA SER A 746 -14.35 51.31 35.44
C SER A 746 -14.51 50.69 36.84
N LEU A 747 -13.34 50.52 37.48
CA LEU A 747 -13.05 50.56 38.93
C LEU A 747 -13.14 49.27 39.80
N ALA A 748 -11.93 48.84 40.15
CA ALA A 748 -11.39 48.78 41.52
C ALA A 748 -11.42 47.46 42.33
N SER A 749 -10.20 46.94 42.48
CA SER A 749 -9.51 46.65 43.75
C SER A 749 -9.46 45.20 44.28
N LYS A 750 -8.20 44.74 44.32
CA LYS A 750 -7.48 44.05 45.42
C LYS A 750 -7.96 42.68 45.92
N GLN A 751 -7.20 41.66 45.49
CA GLN A 751 -6.23 40.93 46.34
C GLN A 751 -6.81 40.13 47.53
N LEU A 752 -6.98 38.82 47.36
CA LEU A 752 -6.26 37.78 48.12
C LEU A 752 -6.52 36.40 47.47
N GLY A 753 -5.48 35.58 47.42
CA GLY A 753 -5.44 34.37 46.59
C GLY A 753 -6.19 33.16 47.15
N LEU A 754 -6.55 32.27 46.23
CA LEU A 754 -6.60 30.81 46.40
C LEU A 754 -7.04 30.20 45.06
N GLY A 755 -6.19 29.31 44.53
CA GLY A 755 -6.51 28.36 43.46
C GLY A 755 -7.02 28.96 42.15
N VAL A 756 -6.14 29.05 41.14
CA VAL A 756 -6.62 29.13 39.76
C VAL A 756 -7.22 27.76 39.41
N ASN A 757 -8.49 27.59 39.76
CA ASN A 757 -9.38 26.73 39.01
C ASN A 757 -9.42 27.36 37.61
N VAL A 758 -8.55 26.87 36.72
CA VAL A 758 -8.76 27.05 35.29
C VAL A 758 -10.09 26.34 35.03
N ALA A 759 -11.16 27.13 34.95
CA ALA A 759 -12.41 26.67 34.39
C ALA A 759 -12.07 26.22 32.97
N VAL A 760 -11.82 24.92 32.82
CA VAL A 760 -11.63 24.26 31.54
C VAL A 760 -12.98 24.33 30.85
N GLY A 761 -13.23 25.46 30.16
CA GLY A 761 -14.33 25.58 29.25
C GLY A 761 -14.19 24.46 28.24
N THR A 762 -15.05 23.45 28.34
CA THR A 762 -15.20 22.42 27.33
C THR A 762 -15.67 23.10 26.05
N ALA A 763 -14.75 23.59 25.23
CA ALA A 763 -15.07 24.03 23.88
C ALA A 763 -15.78 22.85 23.21
N ARG A 764 -17.09 22.98 23.01
CA ARG A 764 -17.90 22.00 22.31
C ARG A 764 -17.48 22.04 20.85
N GLN A 765 -17.56 20.88 20.21
CA GLN A 765 -17.36 20.77 18.77
C GLN A 765 -18.30 21.75 18.06
N GLU A 766 -17.79 22.50 17.08
CA GLU A 766 -18.63 23.43 16.33
C GLU A 766 -19.65 22.65 15.49
N ASP A 767 -20.88 23.16 15.44
CA ASP A 767 -21.92 22.56 14.64
C ASP A 767 -21.58 22.72 13.15
N THR A 768 -21.39 21.60 12.46
CA THR A 768 -21.20 21.60 11.01
C THR A 768 -22.53 21.83 10.30
N PHE A 769 -22.51 22.20 9.01
CA PHE A 769 -23.76 22.31 8.24
C PHE A 769 -24.57 21.02 8.25
N VAL A 770 -23.91 19.85 8.34
CA VAL A 770 -24.58 18.56 8.44
C VAL A 770 -25.39 18.46 9.74
N ASP A 771 -24.84 18.93 10.86
CA ASP A 771 -25.53 18.91 12.15
C ASP A 771 -26.78 19.80 12.13
N VAL A 772 -26.67 20.98 11.50
CA VAL A 772 -27.80 21.89 11.29
C VAL A 772 -28.87 21.27 10.39
N LEU A 773 -28.49 20.68 9.25
CA LEU A 773 -29.44 20.04 8.34
C LEU A 773 -30.09 18.80 8.98
N MET A 774 -29.35 18.05 9.80
CA MET A 774 -29.89 16.94 10.59
C MET A 774 -30.93 17.43 11.60
N GLU A 775 -30.65 18.50 12.33
CA GLU A 775 -31.58 19.12 13.28
C GLU A 775 -32.88 19.56 12.58
N VAL A 776 -32.76 20.29 11.47
CA VAL A 776 -33.89 20.75 10.66
C VAL A 776 -34.69 19.58 10.10
N THR A 777 -34.04 18.54 9.60
CA THR A 777 -34.73 17.37 9.04
C THR A 777 -35.46 16.60 10.13
N ARG A 778 -34.83 16.43 11.30
CA ARG A 778 -35.44 15.76 12.46
C ARG A 778 -36.68 16.50 12.94
N THR A 779 -36.61 17.82 13.10
CA THR A 779 -37.74 18.65 13.58
C THR A 779 -38.92 18.66 12.61
N ARG A 780 -38.65 18.55 11.30
CA ARG A 780 -39.70 18.62 10.26
C ARG A 780 -40.36 17.29 9.92
N PHE A 781 -39.65 16.19 10.08
CA PHE A 781 -40.10 14.88 9.60
C PHE A 781 -40.27 13.84 10.71
N MET A 782 -39.67 14.01 11.89
CA MET A 782 -39.90 13.11 13.02
C MET A 782 -40.94 13.69 13.99
N PRO A 783 -41.82 12.86 14.57
CA PRO A 783 -42.72 13.32 15.62
C PRO A 783 -41.91 13.86 16.81
N ALA A 784 -42.40 14.95 17.41
CA ALA A 784 -41.80 15.48 18.63
C ALA A 784 -41.75 14.36 19.68
N LYS A 785 -40.58 14.13 20.31
CA LYS A 785 -40.49 13.26 21.48
C LYS A 785 -41.35 13.89 22.57
N ILE A 786 -42.59 13.45 22.69
CA ILE A 786 -43.40 13.66 23.89
C ILE A 786 -42.69 12.86 24.97
N GLY A 787 -42.10 13.57 25.94
CA GLY A 787 -41.38 12.95 27.04
C GLY A 787 -42.28 11.99 27.80
N TYR A 788 -41.76 10.79 28.06
CA TYR A 788 -42.19 9.91 29.14
C TYR A 788 -41.04 9.80 30.12
#